data_AF-A0A814WZ55-F1
#
_entry.id   AF-A0A814WZ55-F1
#
_cell.length_a   1.000
_cell.length_b   1.000
_cell.length_c   1.000
_cell.angle_alpha   90.00
_cell.angle_beta   90.00
_cell.angle_gamma   90.00
#
_symmetry.space_group_name_H-M   'P 1'
#
loop_
_entity.id
_entity.type
_entity.pdbx_description
1 polymer ?
#
loop_
_entity_poly.entity_id
_entity_poly.type
_entity_poly.pdbx_seq_one_letter_code
_entity_poly.pdbx_strand_id
1 'polypeptide(L)'
;MNLIVNASSMKDIENILNRDYEHFEKNLNNVQIFISKDISDHVKLFGLIIWLKYYTHTYAYALINDSKQKIMINIDKLLSNNDVSFCSSIKLFIIKQMMYFNKKTFNELMFVFEDRNVTWIKQFQHLIISDQRERQTKNFFLPLPLFQYKKQFFHIDKTLTSLRVINDFRYLITQCGNDSRLTFSLYSWFIQYYSNIYTMNDNVNVNVNIYVKMIEDQLKDEFILNFEPIGMEFITSLCKNFKTNNSTYFQLSSNMSNNDVYLRVTVLRIFALFLSSKCTKNVTYLNCLLFDVKTKKMSKKYLQHLQSICLFGLCRMDPVVKQMEHVKKSVQERLNEKKISKQGKFIYQCSKNCYYMYYFENCGMANDRSKCQLCGLDIGATALNQLIERDPPQIQLSINNAFKQIDQYLIEYEKKTEFGYYNKTQAEYSPIDETPNHLKPITYRLLNMFIQSIIYLLYNLKYLSENDMNELVTLNDSGNFIKAHFENDYKLLGTILSNHDDFHIWIAKILEHLITIQEENKINGMLTTNENLHHFETYFEQNIIFPNLKSLSNDINQYKIMYNDFIREKNSKPTINDFINELVENDVIYPFLKFFNVTKGGNIVDVEEFRTIFHLTPHNDIIYPVTNFIRNRLEEIENLNYLYPLMKRSSIM
;
A
#
# COMPACT_ATOMS: atom_id res chain seq x y z
N MET A 1 1.85 15.81 19.36
CA MET A 1 2.86 16.80 19.79
C MET A 1 3.21 16.50 21.25
N ASN A 2 4.44 16.82 21.70
CA ASN A 2 4.97 16.77 23.08
C ASN A 2 5.74 15.51 23.57
N LEU A 3 6.97 15.34 23.07
CA LEU A 3 8.12 15.01 23.95
C LEU A 3 9.18 16.14 23.93
N ILE A 4 8.69 17.37 23.75
CA ILE A 4 9.24 18.61 24.31
C ILE A 4 8.16 19.08 25.29
N VAL A 5 8.12 18.50 26.48
CA VAL A 5 7.16 18.93 27.50
C VAL A 5 7.72 20.20 28.14
N ASN A 6 7.17 21.35 27.73
CA ASN A 6 7.32 22.70 28.31
C ASN A 6 8.40 23.67 27.77
N ALA A 7 9.08 23.42 26.65
CA ALA A 7 9.91 24.47 26.05
C ALA A 7 9.09 25.30 25.04
N SER A 8 8.80 26.54 25.38
CA SER A 8 8.05 27.48 24.52
C SER A 8 8.95 28.26 23.56
N SER A 9 10.26 28.22 23.79
CA SER A 9 11.27 28.96 23.04
C SER A 9 12.61 28.23 23.00
N MET A 10 13.47 28.62 22.06
CA MET A 10 14.86 28.12 21.99
C MET A 10 15.65 28.40 23.29
N LYS A 11 15.33 29.49 23.97
CA LYS A 11 15.94 29.86 25.26
C LYS A 11 15.60 28.86 26.36
N ASP A 12 14.39 28.31 26.36
CA ASP A 12 13.98 27.28 27.32
C ASP A 12 14.75 25.98 27.11
N ILE A 13 14.98 25.61 25.84
CA ILE A 13 15.79 24.44 25.45
C ILE A 13 17.23 24.60 25.92
N GLU A 14 17.82 25.78 25.69
CA GLU A 14 19.17 26.10 26.15
C GLU A 14 19.30 26.08 27.68
N ASN A 15 18.28 26.54 28.40
CA ASN A 15 18.23 26.48 29.87
C ASN A 15 18.17 25.03 30.39
N ILE A 16 17.38 24.17 29.75
CA ILE A 16 17.29 22.74 30.09
C ILE A 16 18.67 22.07 29.91
N LEU A 17 19.33 22.32 28.77
CA LEU A 17 20.65 21.76 28.49
C LEU A 17 21.69 22.18 29.52
N ASN A 18 21.70 23.45 29.92
CA ASN A 18 22.63 23.97 30.95
C ASN A 18 22.34 23.36 32.32
N ARG A 19 21.08 23.34 32.75
CA ARG A 19 20.68 22.84 34.08
C ARG A 19 20.99 21.36 34.26
N ASP A 20 20.71 20.55 33.23
CA ASP A 20 20.69 19.08 33.36
C ASP A 20 22.02 18.42 32.90
N TYR A 21 23.04 19.20 32.51
CA TYR A 21 24.30 18.68 31.97
C TYR A 21 25.07 17.77 32.92
N GLU A 22 25.23 18.16 34.19
CA GLU A 22 25.94 17.32 35.18
C GLU A 22 25.22 15.99 35.41
N HIS A 23 23.88 16.00 35.39
CA HIS A 23 23.07 14.79 35.48
C HIS A 23 23.24 13.91 34.24
N PHE A 24 23.31 14.52 33.05
CA PHE A 24 23.57 13.81 31.80
C PHE A 24 24.92 13.07 31.85
N GLU A 25 26.00 13.78 32.20
CA GLU A 25 27.35 13.20 32.31
C GLU A 25 27.40 12.07 33.37
N LYS A 26 26.80 12.28 34.54
CA LYS A 26 26.73 11.25 35.59
C LYS A 26 25.95 10.02 35.14
N ASN A 27 24.81 10.20 34.46
CA ASN A 27 23.99 9.09 33.98
C ASN A 27 24.69 8.29 32.88
N LEU A 28 25.43 8.96 32.00
CA LEU A 28 26.26 8.33 30.98
C LEU A 28 27.28 7.36 31.60
N ASN A 29 28.01 7.84 32.60
CA ASN A 29 29.00 7.05 33.34
C ASN A 29 28.33 5.88 34.11
N ASN A 30 27.17 6.11 34.70
CA ASN A 30 26.42 5.06 35.39
C ASN A 30 26.01 3.93 34.43
N VAL A 31 25.47 4.25 33.25
CA VAL A 31 25.11 3.24 32.25
C VAL A 31 26.34 2.43 31.81
N GLN A 32 27.50 3.07 31.68
CA GLN A 32 28.74 2.35 31.37
C GLN A 32 29.14 1.34 32.46
N ILE A 33 28.90 1.67 33.73
CA ILE A 33 29.11 0.73 34.84
C ILE A 33 28.16 -0.45 34.73
N PHE A 34 26.88 -0.22 34.39
CA PHE A 34 25.91 -1.28 34.13
C PHE A 34 26.35 -2.21 32.99
N ILE A 35 26.89 -1.66 31.89
CA ILE A 35 27.40 -2.43 30.74
C ILE A 35 28.61 -3.27 31.14
N SER A 36 29.59 -2.66 31.79
CA SER A 36 30.88 -3.31 32.11
C SER A 36 30.80 -4.36 33.22
N LYS A 37 29.83 -4.25 34.13
CA LYS A 37 29.71 -5.10 35.32
C LYS A 37 28.52 -6.07 35.28
N ASP A 38 27.79 -6.12 34.16
CA ASP A 38 26.62 -7.00 33.96
C ASP A 38 25.63 -6.95 35.13
N ILE A 39 25.29 -5.74 35.59
CA ILE A 39 24.47 -5.52 36.78
C ILE A 39 22.99 -5.77 36.43
N SER A 40 22.34 -6.70 37.13
CA SER A 40 20.96 -7.15 36.90
C SER A 40 19.85 -6.23 37.47
N ASP A 41 20.10 -4.94 37.65
CA ASP A 41 19.07 -3.97 38.05
C ASP A 41 18.53 -3.23 36.80
N HIS A 42 17.67 -3.93 36.07
CA HIS A 42 17.09 -3.45 34.83
C HIS A 42 16.26 -2.17 35.03
N VAL A 43 15.54 -2.03 36.15
CA VAL A 43 14.67 -0.86 36.42
C VAL A 43 15.50 0.42 36.51
N LYS A 44 16.62 0.37 37.25
CA LYS A 44 17.53 1.51 37.36
C LYS A 44 18.19 1.85 36.03
N LEU A 45 18.61 0.83 35.26
CA LEU A 45 19.14 1.00 33.91
C LEU A 45 18.12 1.67 32.98
N PHE A 46 16.85 1.24 33.00
CA PHE A 46 15.77 1.86 32.23
C PHE A 46 15.58 3.34 32.58
N GLY A 47 15.56 3.68 33.88
CA GLY A 47 15.44 5.06 34.33
C GLY A 47 16.58 5.95 33.83
N LEU A 48 17.82 5.46 33.87
CA LEU A 48 18.99 6.16 33.33
C LEU A 48 18.87 6.40 31.81
N ILE A 49 18.50 5.36 31.05
CA ILE A 49 18.34 5.42 29.61
C ILE A 49 17.25 6.42 29.19
N ILE A 50 16.12 6.48 29.90
CA ILE A 50 15.03 7.41 29.61
C ILE A 50 15.50 8.88 29.74
N TRP A 51 16.21 9.20 30.82
CA TRP A 51 16.77 10.54 31.03
C TRP A 51 17.80 10.93 29.95
N LEU A 52 18.67 9.98 29.61
CA LEU A 52 19.65 10.17 28.54
C LEU A 52 18.96 10.40 27.18
N LYS A 53 17.89 9.66 26.87
CA LYS A 53 17.08 9.82 25.66
C LYS A 53 16.43 11.21 25.60
N TYR A 54 15.86 11.70 26.70
CA TYR A 54 15.28 13.04 26.78
C TYR A 54 16.32 14.15 26.55
N TYR A 55 17.47 14.07 27.23
CA TYR A 55 18.52 15.08 27.11
C TYR A 55 19.12 15.10 25.69
N THR A 56 19.37 13.93 25.11
CA THR A 56 19.94 13.80 23.75
C THR A 56 18.97 14.26 22.66
N HIS A 57 17.66 14.04 22.83
CA HIS A 57 16.62 14.62 21.96
C HIS A 57 16.63 16.16 22.01
N THR A 58 16.72 16.72 23.22
CA THR A 58 16.81 18.18 23.45
C THR A 58 18.07 18.77 22.80
N TYR A 59 19.21 18.10 22.95
CA TYR A 59 20.47 18.48 22.32
C TYR A 59 20.39 18.42 20.79
N ALA A 60 19.81 17.36 20.22
CA ALA A 60 19.63 17.23 18.77
C ALA A 60 18.83 18.39 18.18
N TYR A 61 17.77 18.83 18.87
CA TYR A 61 16.98 19.99 18.45
C TYR A 61 17.80 21.28 18.50
N ALA A 62 18.54 21.52 19.59
CA ALA A 62 19.39 22.70 19.72
C ALA A 62 20.51 22.75 18.68
N LEU A 63 21.10 21.58 18.39
CA LEU A 63 22.18 21.43 17.44
C LEU A 63 21.76 21.73 16.01
N ILE A 64 20.55 21.31 15.61
CA ILE A 64 19.99 21.63 14.30
C ILE A 64 19.79 23.12 14.10
N ASN A 65 19.25 23.78 15.11
CA ASN A 65 18.95 25.22 15.10
C ASN A 65 20.19 26.10 15.31
N ASP A 66 21.41 25.54 15.18
CA ASP A 66 22.70 26.23 15.27
C ASP A 66 22.87 27.03 16.57
N SER A 67 22.44 26.47 17.72
CA SER A 67 22.69 27.10 19.02
C SER A 67 24.17 27.30 19.26
N LYS A 68 24.55 28.52 19.66
CA LYS A 68 25.96 28.91 19.93
C LYS A 68 26.30 28.97 21.41
N GLN A 69 25.46 28.41 22.27
CA GLN A 69 25.70 28.37 23.71
C GLN A 69 26.98 27.60 24.06
N LYS A 70 27.66 28.03 25.13
CA LYS A 70 28.87 27.37 25.65
C LYS A 70 28.63 25.90 26.00
N ILE A 71 27.41 25.55 26.43
CA ILE A 71 27.05 24.17 26.77
C ILE A 71 27.20 23.20 25.58
N MET A 72 26.98 23.67 24.36
CA MET A 72 27.12 22.87 23.14
C MET A 72 28.57 22.39 22.96
N ILE A 73 29.55 23.21 23.32
CA ILE A 73 30.98 22.87 23.27
C ILE A 73 31.31 21.80 24.31
N ASN A 74 30.72 21.87 25.51
CA ASN A 74 30.94 20.87 26.55
C ASN A 74 30.37 19.51 26.13
N ILE A 75 29.15 19.50 25.58
CA ILE A 75 28.54 18.29 25.05
C ILE A 75 29.34 17.73 23.85
N ASP A 76 29.85 18.59 22.96
CA ASP A 76 30.72 18.17 21.84
C ASP A 76 31.98 17.47 22.34
N LYS A 77 32.65 18.02 23.36
CA LYS A 77 33.83 17.40 23.97
C LYS A 77 33.50 16.05 24.62
N LEU A 78 32.40 15.98 25.37
CA LEU A 78 31.96 14.75 26.03
C LEU A 78 31.68 13.65 25.00
N LEU A 79 30.96 13.97 23.93
CA LEU A 79 30.68 13.02 22.85
C LEU A 79 31.93 12.70 22.03
N SER A 80 32.88 13.61 21.87
CA SER A 80 34.12 13.32 21.13
C SER A 80 35.01 12.27 21.79
N ASN A 81 34.78 11.97 23.06
CA ASN A 81 35.49 10.88 23.73
C ASN A 81 34.96 9.51 23.25
N ASN A 82 35.83 8.74 22.59
CA ASN A 82 35.50 7.44 21.98
C ASN A 82 35.80 6.23 22.88
N ASP A 83 36.24 6.45 24.12
CA ASP A 83 36.57 5.37 25.06
C ASP A 83 35.33 4.59 25.56
N VAL A 84 34.13 5.09 25.26
CA VAL A 84 32.85 4.59 25.79
C VAL A 84 31.96 4.09 24.65
N SER A 85 31.73 2.78 24.56
CA SER A 85 30.88 2.16 23.52
C SER A 85 29.45 2.72 23.51
N PHE A 86 28.91 3.06 24.69
CA PHE A 86 27.59 3.65 24.82
C PHE A 86 27.47 5.06 24.23
N CYS A 87 28.58 5.83 24.17
CA CYS A 87 28.59 7.12 23.46
C CYS A 87 28.30 6.94 21.97
N SER A 88 28.72 5.84 21.35
CA SER A 88 28.41 5.53 19.95
C SER A 88 26.90 5.37 19.73
N SER A 89 26.19 4.71 20.66
CA SER A 89 24.72 4.59 20.63
C SER A 89 24.03 5.95 20.72
N ILE A 90 24.50 6.81 21.62
CA ILE A 90 23.97 8.17 21.78
C ILE A 90 24.19 9.01 20.52
N LYS A 91 25.39 8.97 19.94
CA LYS A 91 25.69 9.70 18.70
C LYS A 91 24.76 9.28 17.56
N LEU A 92 24.56 7.97 17.39
CA LEU A 92 23.66 7.43 16.39
C LEU A 92 22.20 7.86 16.65
N PHE A 93 21.77 7.84 17.92
CA PHE A 93 20.45 8.36 18.32
C PHE A 93 20.28 9.83 17.98
N ILE A 94 21.26 10.68 18.32
CA ILE A 94 21.25 12.12 18.02
C ILE A 94 21.12 12.33 16.51
N ILE A 95 21.88 11.59 15.69
CA ILE A 95 21.77 11.64 14.21
C ILE A 95 20.34 11.32 13.75
N LYS A 96 19.72 10.25 14.27
CA LYS A 96 18.33 9.89 13.94
C LYS A 96 17.34 10.99 14.33
N GLN A 97 17.47 11.56 15.53
CA GLN A 97 16.62 12.68 15.98
C GLN A 97 16.81 13.90 15.07
N MET A 98 18.04 14.17 14.64
CA MET A 98 18.31 15.26 13.74
C MET A 98 17.66 15.07 12.36
N MET A 99 17.79 13.88 11.78
CA MET A 99 17.11 13.54 10.53
C MET A 99 15.59 13.72 10.65
N TYR A 100 15.02 13.28 11.79
CA TYR A 100 13.60 13.43 12.09
C TYR A 100 13.15 14.90 12.17
N PHE A 101 13.85 15.75 12.93
CA PHE A 101 13.48 17.16 13.09
C PHE A 101 13.58 17.96 11.79
N ASN A 102 14.59 17.67 10.95
CA ASN A 102 14.82 18.41 9.72
C ASN A 102 14.16 17.81 8.48
N LYS A 103 13.56 16.62 8.57
CA LYS A 103 13.06 15.85 7.41
C LYS A 103 14.11 15.70 6.31
N LYS A 104 15.38 15.49 6.69
CA LYS A 104 16.52 15.32 5.78
C LYS A 104 17.09 13.92 5.88
N THR A 105 17.59 13.40 4.77
CA THR A 105 18.37 12.15 4.73
C THR A 105 19.69 12.32 5.49
N PHE A 106 20.31 11.21 5.87
CA PHE A 106 21.61 11.23 6.53
C PHE A 106 22.67 12.02 5.74
N ASN A 107 22.71 11.85 4.41
CA ASN A 107 23.68 12.54 3.57
C ASN A 107 23.45 14.06 3.53
N GLU A 108 22.20 14.48 3.30
CA GLU A 108 21.83 15.91 3.31
C GLU A 108 22.13 16.54 4.67
N LEU A 109 21.89 15.79 5.75
CA LEU A 109 22.23 16.24 7.09
C LEU A 109 23.73 16.45 7.24
N MET A 110 24.55 15.51 6.78
CA MET A 110 26.00 15.62 6.91
C MET A 110 26.59 16.79 6.11
N PHE A 111 25.99 17.14 4.96
CA PHE A 111 26.32 18.36 4.22
C PHE A 111 26.01 19.64 5.01
N VAL A 112 24.89 19.69 5.74
CA VAL A 112 24.56 20.86 6.61
C VAL A 112 25.63 21.08 7.69
N PHE A 113 26.30 20.01 8.13
CA PHE A 113 27.33 20.06 9.16
C PHE A 113 28.76 20.11 8.61
N GLU A 114 28.96 20.20 7.30
CA GLU A 114 30.29 20.29 6.68
C GLU A 114 31.06 21.53 7.16
N ASP A 115 30.37 22.67 7.21
CA ASP A 115 30.94 23.95 7.64
C ASP A 115 30.78 24.24 9.15
N ARG A 116 30.12 23.34 9.90
CA ARG A 116 29.89 23.53 11.35
C ARG A 116 31.02 22.93 12.17
N ASN A 117 31.44 23.64 13.23
CA ASN A 117 32.52 23.18 14.10
C ASN A 117 32.00 22.21 15.19
N VAL A 118 31.55 21.02 14.78
CA VAL A 118 31.10 19.94 15.69
C VAL A 118 32.01 18.73 15.50
N THR A 119 32.87 18.48 16.47
CA THR A 119 33.99 17.54 16.35
C THR A 119 33.51 16.09 16.22
N TRP A 120 32.55 15.67 17.05
CA TRP A 120 32.09 14.27 17.04
C TRP A 120 31.31 13.91 15.77
N ILE A 121 30.77 14.88 15.02
CA ILE A 121 30.05 14.62 13.76
C ILE A 121 31.02 14.33 12.62
N LYS A 122 32.20 14.96 12.60
CA LYS A 122 33.19 14.82 11.51
C LYS A 122 33.60 13.37 11.25
N GLN A 123 33.62 12.53 12.28
CA GLN A 123 33.91 11.10 12.12
C GLN A 123 32.89 10.36 11.23
N PHE A 124 31.65 10.85 11.13
CA PHE A 124 30.61 10.29 10.27
C PHE A 124 30.67 10.82 8.83
N GLN A 125 31.24 12.02 8.61
CA GLN A 125 31.44 12.57 7.27
C GLN A 125 32.39 11.71 6.44
N HIS A 126 33.47 11.21 7.05
CA HIS A 126 34.41 10.31 6.36
C HIS A 126 33.79 8.98 5.93
N LEU A 127 32.75 8.50 6.64
CA LEU A 127 32.02 7.28 6.28
C LEU A 127 31.11 7.45 5.05
N ILE A 128 30.88 8.69 4.61
CA ILE A 128 30.02 8.97 3.44
C ILE A 128 30.74 8.68 2.13
N ILE A 129 32.04 8.99 2.10
CA ILE A 129 32.88 8.91 0.90
C ILE A 129 33.16 7.45 0.52
N SER A 130 33.28 6.55 1.50
CA SER A 130 33.50 5.12 1.26
C SER A 130 32.27 4.35 0.77
N ASP A 131 31.07 4.93 0.87
CA ASP A 131 29.79 4.22 0.79
C ASP A 131 28.97 4.56 -0.47
N GLN A 132 29.48 5.44 -1.35
CA GLN A 132 28.71 5.95 -2.50
C GLN A 132 28.24 4.87 -3.49
N ARG A 133 28.99 3.78 -3.68
CA ARG A 133 28.63 2.68 -4.60
C ARG A 133 27.65 1.66 -3.99
N GLU A 134 27.67 1.42 -2.68
CA GLU A 134 26.72 0.52 -2.01
C GLU A 134 25.33 1.17 -1.80
N ARG A 135 25.25 2.50 -1.87
CA ARG A 135 24.02 3.29 -1.62
C ARG A 135 22.92 3.13 -2.65
N GLN A 136 23.24 3.01 -3.94
CA GLN A 136 22.22 2.88 -4.99
C GLN A 136 21.47 1.55 -4.86
N THR A 137 22.17 0.48 -4.46
CA THR A 137 21.59 -0.85 -4.23
C THR A 137 20.83 -0.98 -2.91
N LYS A 138 21.15 -0.18 -1.88
CA LYS A 138 20.60 -0.34 -0.51
C LYS A 138 19.33 0.45 -0.22
N ASN A 139 19.08 1.55 -0.94
CA ASN A 139 17.83 2.32 -0.82
C ASN A 139 16.71 1.83 -1.75
N PHE A 140 16.99 0.79 -2.55
CA PHE A 140 16.05 0.19 -3.47
C PHE A 140 15.66 -1.21 -2.98
N PHE A 141 14.51 -1.31 -2.30
CA PHE A 141 14.01 -2.57 -1.75
C PHE A 141 13.11 -3.25 -2.77
N LEU A 142 13.72 -4.11 -3.59
CA LEU A 142 12.93 -4.99 -4.46
C LEU A 142 12.11 -5.93 -3.59
N PRO A 143 10.81 -6.05 -3.87
CA PRO A 143 10.01 -6.99 -3.13
C PRO A 143 10.25 -8.38 -3.76
N LEU A 144 10.91 -9.23 -3.00
CA LEU A 144 11.28 -10.62 -3.23
C LEU A 144 10.43 -11.50 -2.32
N PRO A 145 10.27 -12.79 -2.59
CA PRO A 145 9.39 -13.66 -1.81
C PRO A 145 10.07 -14.11 -0.51
N LEU A 146 10.41 -13.16 0.36
CA LEU A 146 11.18 -13.39 1.59
C LEU A 146 10.27 -13.64 2.80
N PHE A 147 9.01 -13.20 2.80
CA PHE A 147 8.14 -13.37 3.97
C PHE A 147 7.81 -14.84 4.23
N GLN A 148 7.33 -15.56 3.20
CA GLN A 148 6.84 -16.93 3.32
C GLN A 148 7.72 -17.92 2.57
N TYR A 149 8.33 -17.50 1.46
CA TYR A 149 9.04 -18.41 0.55
C TYR A 149 10.55 -18.19 0.50
N LYS A 150 11.13 -17.65 1.58
CA LYS A 150 12.58 -17.45 1.71
C LYS A 150 13.36 -18.70 1.30
N LYS A 151 12.99 -19.89 1.80
CA LYS A 151 13.72 -21.14 1.50
C LYS A 151 13.70 -21.47 0.01
N GLN A 152 12.53 -21.40 -0.63
CA GLN A 152 12.35 -21.66 -2.06
C GLN A 152 13.14 -20.65 -2.87
N PHE A 153 13.05 -19.37 -2.52
CA PHE A 153 13.77 -18.31 -3.20
C PHE A 153 15.29 -18.47 -3.13
N PHE A 154 15.83 -18.78 -1.96
CA PHE A 154 17.26 -19.04 -1.78
C PHE A 154 17.72 -20.28 -2.56
N HIS A 155 16.87 -21.31 -2.66
CA HIS A 155 17.16 -22.47 -3.50
C HIS A 155 17.24 -22.09 -5.00
N ILE A 156 16.30 -21.28 -5.49
CA ILE A 156 16.33 -20.72 -6.85
C ILE A 156 17.60 -19.88 -7.05
N ASP A 157 17.87 -18.91 -6.16
CA ASP A 157 19.01 -18.00 -6.28
C ASP A 157 20.31 -18.77 -6.32
N LYS A 158 20.52 -19.73 -5.41
CA LYS A 158 21.71 -20.58 -5.40
C LYS A 158 21.87 -21.37 -6.70
N THR A 159 20.78 -21.96 -7.20
CA THR A 159 20.82 -22.79 -8.41
C THR A 159 21.13 -21.96 -9.65
N LEU A 160 20.46 -20.82 -9.81
CA LEU A 160 20.60 -19.98 -11.01
C LEU A 160 21.90 -19.15 -11.01
N THR A 161 22.37 -18.68 -9.85
CA THR A 161 23.63 -17.92 -9.75
C THR A 161 24.87 -18.79 -9.92
N SER A 162 24.81 -20.07 -9.50
CA SER A 162 25.90 -21.04 -9.67
C SER A 162 25.73 -21.95 -10.89
N LEU A 163 24.80 -21.61 -11.79
CA LEU A 163 24.42 -22.47 -12.91
C LEU A 163 25.60 -22.69 -13.87
N ARG A 164 26.11 -23.92 -13.87
CA ARG A 164 27.18 -24.37 -14.79
C ARG A 164 26.70 -25.42 -15.78
N VAL A 165 25.64 -26.15 -15.43
CA VAL A 165 25.15 -27.30 -16.20
C VAL A 165 23.67 -27.12 -16.52
N ILE A 166 23.30 -27.31 -17.79
CA ILE A 166 21.91 -27.16 -18.28
C ILE A 166 20.93 -28.10 -17.56
N ASN A 167 21.39 -29.29 -17.15
CA ASN A 167 20.58 -30.29 -16.46
C ASN A 167 20.07 -29.81 -15.10
N ASP A 168 20.83 -28.98 -14.38
CA ASP A 168 20.40 -28.42 -13.10
C ASP A 168 19.22 -27.46 -13.32
N PHE A 169 19.26 -26.67 -14.40
CA PHE A 169 18.15 -25.80 -14.77
C PHE A 169 16.92 -26.61 -15.20
N ARG A 170 17.13 -27.65 -16.02
CA ARG A 170 16.07 -28.59 -16.45
C ARG A 170 15.36 -29.23 -15.26
N TYR A 171 16.13 -29.70 -14.28
CA TYR A 171 15.60 -30.28 -13.05
C TYR A 171 14.76 -29.25 -12.27
N LEU A 172 15.29 -28.04 -12.11
CA LEU A 172 14.59 -26.95 -11.44
C LEU A 172 13.25 -26.61 -12.10
N ILE A 173 13.20 -26.49 -13.43
CA ILE A 173 11.98 -26.22 -14.20
C ILE A 173 10.92 -27.30 -13.96
N THR A 174 11.35 -28.56 -13.95
CA THR A 174 10.46 -29.70 -13.71
C THR A 174 9.89 -29.69 -12.30
N GLN A 175 10.68 -29.28 -11.30
CA GLN A 175 10.19 -29.11 -9.93
C GLN A 175 9.18 -27.97 -9.84
N CYS A 176 9.47 -26.83 -10.48
CA CYS A 176 8.55 -25.69 -10.52
C CYS A 176 7.18 -26.07 -11.09
N GLY A 177 7.14 -26.87 -12.17
CA GLY A 177 5.89 -27.31 -12.79
C GLY A 177 4.88 -27.98 -11.83
N ASN A 178 5.34 -28.47 -10.67
CA ASN A 178 4.53 -29.16 -9.67
C ASN A 178 4.35 -28.38 -8.33
N ASP A 179 4.95 -27.19 -8.18
CA ASP A 179 4.85 -26.38 -6.96
C ASP A 179 4.70 -24.89 -7.30
N SER A 180 3.53 -24.32 -7.01
CA SER A 180 3.24 -22.90 -7.29
C SER A 180 4.16 -21.94 -6.51
N ARG A 181 4.60 -22.30 -5.30
CA ARG A 181 5.49 -21.48 -4.46
C ARG A 181 6.89 -21.42 -5.08
N LEU A 182 7.38 -22.55 -5.57
CA LEU A 182 8.66 -22.63 -6.26
C LEU A 182 8.59 -21.91 -7.61
N THR A 183 7.49 -22.05 -8.35
CA THR A 183 7.24 -21.33 -9.61
C THR A 183 7.20 -19.81 -9.42
N PHE A 184 6.46 -19.32 -8.42
CA PHE A 184 6.44 -17.89 -8.10
C PHE A 184 7.82 -17.37 -7.69
N SER A 185 8.59 -18.17 -6.95
CA SER A 185 9.97 -17.85 -6.58
C SER A 185 10.88 -17.76 -7.80
N LEU A 186 10.72 -18.66 -8.77
CA LEU A 186 11.43 -18.63 -10.05
C LEU A 186 11.13 -17.35 -10.84
N TYR A 187 9.85 -17.01 -11.03
CA TYR A 187 9.47 -15.77 -11.72
C TYR A 187 9.97 -14.53 -10.96
N SER A 188 9.85 -14.51 -9.63
CA SER A 188 10.34 -13.40 -8.81
C SER A 188 11.85 -13.22 -8.94
N TRP A 189 12.62 -14.31 -9.10
CA TRP A 189 14.06 -14.24 -9.34
C TRP A 189 14.37 -13.60 -10.70
N PHE A 190 13.66 -13.97 -11.77
CA PHE A 190 13.83 -13.34 -13.07
C PHE A 190 13.41 -11.87 -13.09
N ILE A 191 12.38 -11.48 -12.32
CA ILE A 191 11.99 -10.08 -12.14
C ILE A 191 13.08 -9.30 -11.39
N GLN A 192 13.69 -9.90 -10.37
CA GLN A 192 14.84 -9.30 -9.68
C GLN A 192 16.03 -9.13 -10.63
N TYR A 193 16.37 -10.18 -11.38
CA TYR A 193 17.44 -10.18 -12.38
C TYR A 193 17.24 -9.06 -13.40
N TYR A 194 16.04 -8.94 -13.95
CA TYR A 194 15.62 -7.89 -14.86
C TYR A 194 15.77 -6.49 -14.25
N SER A 195 15.29 -6.28 -13.02
CA SER A 195 15.40 -4.97 -12.36
C SER A 195 16.86 -4.59 -12.14
N ASN A 196 17.65 -5.48 -11.53
CA ASN A 196 19.06 -5.22 -11.24
C ASN A 196 19.88 -4.91 -12.50
N ILE A 197 19.68 -5.66 -13.59
CA ILE A 197 20.48 -5.47 -14.81
C ILE A 197 20.16 -4.16 -15.51
N TYR A 198 18.90 -3.73 -15.50
CA TYR A 198 18.45 -2.61 -16.33
C TYR A 198 18.27 -1.31 -15.57
N THR A 199 18.30 -1.33 -14.23
CA THR A 199 18.29 -0.11 -13.40
C THR A 199 19.58 0.13 -12.63
N MET A 200 20.36 -0.91 -12.27
CA MET A 200 21.52 -0.80 -11.37
C MET A 200 22.90 -0.94 -12.05
N ASN A 201 22.97 -1.03 -13.38
CA ASN A 201 24.26 -1.30 -14.06
C ASN A 201 25.11 -0.07 -14.34
N ASP A 202 26.12 0.12 -13.48
CA ASP A 202 27.50 0.34 -13.93
C ASP A 202 28.19 -1.03 -14.11
N ASN A 203 28.57 -1.38 -15.34
CA ASN A 203 29.62 -2.37 -15.69
C ASN A 203 29.58 -3.80 -15.12
N VAL A 204 28.42 -4.42 -14.83
CA VAL A 204 28.41 -5.89 -14.71
C VAL A 204 28.25 -6.50 -16.08
N ASN A 205 29.31 -7.15 -16.56
CA ASN A 205 29.38 -7.93 -17.80
C ASN A 205 28.54 -9.22 -17.65
N VAL A 206 27.26 -9.10 -17.28
CA VAL A 206 26.33 -10.22 -17.25
C VAL A 206 26.04 -10.56 -18.70
N ASN A 207 26.31 -11.80 -19.09
CA ASN A 207 25.91 -12.30 -20.39
C ASN A 207 24.37 -12.42 -20.41
N VAL A 208 23.67 -11.30 -20.65
CA VAL A 208 22.20 -11.16 -20.71
C VAL A 208 21.57 -12.21 -21.63
N ASN A 209 22.34 -12.67 -22.62
CA ASN A 209 21.90 -13.65 -23.61
C ASN A 209 21.98 -15.10 -23.12
N ILE A 210 22.62 -15.39 -21.98
CA ILE A 210 22.83 -16.78 -21.55
C ILE A 210 21.50 -17.47 -21.22
N TYR A 211 20.63 -16.82 -20.44
CA TYR A 211 19.31 -17.38 -20.09
C TYR A 211 18.39 -17.41 -21.30
N VAL A 212 18.40 -16.36 -22.13
CA VAL A 212 17.64 -16.35 -23.39
C VAL A 212 18.00 -17.55 -24.24
N LYS A 213 19.29 -17.78 -24.47
CA LYS A 213 19.78 -18.89 -25.29
C LYS A 213 19.44 -20.25 -24.68
N MET A 214 19.61 -20.42 -23.37
CA MET A 214 19.27 -21.66 -22.68
C MET A 214 17.77 -21.96 -22.77
N ILE A 215 16.91 -20.95 -22.61
CA ILE A 215 15.45 -21.10 -22.64
C ILE A 215 14.95 -21.36 -24.07
N GLU A 216 15.37 -20.54 -25.04
CA GLU A 216 14.85 -20.59 -26.41
C GLU A 216 15.45 -21.74 -27.24
N ASP A 217 16.73 -22.08 -27.03
CA ASP A 217 17.43 -23.08 -27.86
C ASP A 217 17.50 -24.47 -27.22
N GLN A 218 17.52 -24.58 -25.89
CA GLN A 218 17.87 -25.84 -25.20
C GLN A 218 16.78 -26.40 -24.26
N LEU A 219 15.91 -25.54 -23.73
CA LEU A 219 14.90 -25.92 -22.72
C LEU A 219 13.47 -25.56 -23.14
N LYS A 220 13.27 -25.20 -24.42
CA LYS A 220 12.01 -24.69 -24.93
C LYS A 220 10.83 -25.63 -24.64
N ASP A 221 11.01 -26.91 -24.91
CA ASP A 221 9.95 -27.91 -24.73
C ASP A 221 9.63 -28.12 -23.25
N GLU A 222 10.63 -28.14 -22.37
CA GLU A 222 10.42 -28.24 -20.93
C GLU A 222 9.75 -27.00 -20.35
N PHE A 223 10.10 -25.80 -20.82
CA PHE A 223 9.43 -24.57 -20.42
C PHE A 223 7.96 -24.56 -20.85
N ILE A 224 7.67 -24.90 -22.11
CA ILE A 224 6.30 -24.95 -22.63
C ILE A 224 5.48 -25.99 -21.85
N LEU A 225 6.06 -27.16 -21.57
CA LEU A 225 5.39 -28.23 -20.82
C LEU A 225 5.00 -27.79 -19.40
N ASN A 226 5.91 -27.13 -18.68
CA ASN A 226 5.70 -26.79 -17.27
C ASN A 226 4.99 -25.45 -17.07
N PHE A 227 5.15 -24.50 -18.00
CA PHE A 227 4.72 -23.09 -17.80
C PHE A 227 3.81 -22.54 -18.91
N GLU A 228 3.46 -23.32 -19.94
CA GLU A 228 2.84 -22.84 -21.19
C GLU A 228 3.73 -21.86 -21.97
N PRO A 229 3.41 -21.57 -23.25
CA PRO A 229 4.14 -20.56 -24.02
C PRO A 229 4.23 -19.19 -23.32
N ILE A 230 3.17 -18.78 -22.62
CA ILE A 230 3.10 -17.48 -21.94
C ILE A 230 4.13 -17.33 -20.80
N GLY A 231 4.38 -18.40 -20.03
CA GLY A 231 5.38 -18.35 -18.96
C GLY A 231 6.81 -18.24 -19.50
N MET A 232 7.08 -18.93 -20.62
CA MET A 232 8.37 -18.83 -21.33
C MET A 232 8.56 -17.44 -21.95
N GLU A 233 7.54 -16.91 -22.62
CA GLU A 233 7.55 -15.57 -23.22
C GLU A 233 7.71 -14.47 -22.17
N PHE A 234 7.10 -14.64 -21.00
CA PHE A 234 7.27 -13.72 -19.89
C PHE A 234 8.73 -13.67 -19.40
N ILE A 235 9.36 -14.83 -19.14
CA ILE A 235 10.76 -14.89 -18.69
C ILE A 235 11.72 -14.35 -19.78
N THR A 236 11.53 -14.75 -21.03
CA THR A 236 12.36 -14.27 -22.14
C THR A 236 12.20 -12.76 -22.35
N SER A 237 11.00 -12.22 -22.17
CA SER A 237 10.76 -10.76 -22.21
C SER A 237 11.49 -10.03 -21.09
N LEU A 238 11.49 -10.56 -19.86
CA LEU A 238 12.28 -10.03 -18.74
C LEU A 238 13.77 -10.01 -19.09
N CYS A 239 14.31 -11.13 -19.59
CA CYS A 239 15.71 -11.20 -20.00
C CYS A 239 16.06 -10.20 -21.12
N LYS A 240 15.12 -9.92 -22.04
CA LYS A 240 15.29 -9.00 -23.17
C LYS A 240 14.91 -7.53 -22.85
N ASN A 241 14.61 -7.19 -21.59
CA ASN A 241 14.12 -5.86 -21.16
C ASN A 241 12.84 -5.41 -21.91
N PHE A 242 11.99 -6.37 -22.28
CA PHE A 242 10.83 -6.13 -23.14
C PHE A 242 11.15 -5.32 -24.42
N LYS A 243 12.39 -5.44 -24.93
CA LYS A 243 12.79 -4.82 -26.20
C LYS A 243 12.04 -5.50 -27.34
N THR A 244 11.07 -4.79 -27.89
CA THR A 244 10.45 -5.11 -29.18
C THR A 244 10.78 -4.00 -30.18
N ASN A 245 10.28 -4.10 -31.42
CA ASN A 245 10.50 -3.04 -32.43
C ASN A 245 9.98 -1.65 -31.96
N ASN A 246 9.06 -1.63 -30.98
CA ASN A 246 8.60 -0.43 -30.29
C ASN A 246 8.95 -0.51 -28.79
N SER A 247 9.27 0.64 -28.17
CA SER A 247 9.46 0.72 -26.71
C SER A 247 8.17 0.33 -26.00
N THR A 248 8.25 -0.63 -25.09
CA THR A 248 7.10 -1.07 -24.28
C THR A 248 7.09 -0.35 -22.93
N TYR A 249 5.94 -0.31 -22.26
CA TYR A 249 5.84 0.28 -20.92
C TYR A 249 6.75 -0.43 -19.90
N PHE A 250 7.00 -1.73 -20.09
CA PHE A 250 7.86 -2.53 -19.23
C PHE A 250 9.34 -2.50 -19.66
N GLN A 251 9.78 -1.51 -20.44
CA GLN A 251 11.21 -1.33 -20.68
C GLN A 251 11.83 -0.49 -19.55
N LEU A 252 12.82 -1.02 -18.81
CA LEU A 252 13.55 -0.27 -17.78
C LEU A 252 14.76 0.46 -18.35
N SER A 253 15.15 1.53 -17.65
CA SER A 253 16.35 2.32 -17.91
C SER A 253 16.96 2.80 -16.59
N SER A 254 18.27 3.06 -16.58
CA SER A 254 19.01 3.56 -15.40
C SER A 254 18.50 4.90 -14.85
N ASN A 255 17.88 5.73 -15.69
CA ASN A 255 17.42 7.07 -15.31
C ASN A 255 15.98 7.09 -14.75
N MET A 256 15.39 5.92 -14.53
CA MET A 256 14.00 5.79 -14.07
C MET A 256 13.88 6.12 -12.59
N SER A 257 12.76 6.74 -12.19
CA SER A 257 12.49 6.96 -10.76
C SER A 257 12.24 5.61 -10.06
N ASN A 258 12.63 5.50 -8.78
CA ASN A 258 12.40 4.28 -8.00
C ASN A 258 10.91 3.89 -7.97
N ASN A 259 10.00 4.87 -7.88
CA ASN A 259 8.56 4.62 -7.85
C ASN A 259 8.05 4.01 -9.16
N ASP A 260 8.54 4.47 -10.31
CA ASP A 260 8.16 3.89 -11.60
C ASP A 260 8.67 2.45 -11.72
N VAL A 261 9.90 2.18 -11.24
CA VAL A 261 10.43 0.81 -11.21
C VAL A 261 9.60 -0.07 -10.27
N TYR A 262 9.28 0.39 -9.06
CA TYR A 262 8.47 -0.35 -8.10
C TYR A 262 7.07 -0.69 -8.65
N LEU A 263 6.41 0.27 -9.32
CA LEU A 263 5.13 0.03 -9.97
C LEU A 263 5.24 -1.08 -11.02
N ARG A 264 6.19 -0.96 -11.95
CA ARG A 264 6.38 -1.96 -13.02
C ARG A 264 6.71 -3.33 -12.46
N VAL A 265 7.61 -3.41 -11.48
CA VAL A 265 7.95 -4.66 -10.79
C VAL A 265 6.74 -5.25 -10.08
N THR A 266 5.92 -4.42 -9.44
CA THR A 266 4.68 -4.85 -8.79
C THR A 266 3.72 -5.48 -9.79
N VAL A 267 3.50 -4.83 -10.94
CA VAL A 267 2.67 -5.36 -12.04
C VAL A 267 3.20 -6.72 -12.54
N LEU A 268 4.52 -6.83 -12.76
CA LEU A 268 5.15 -8.08 -13.19
C LEU A 268 4.99 -9.19 -12.14
N ARG A 269 5.03 -8.86 -10.84
CA ARG A 269 4.83 -9.83 -9.76
C ARG A 269 3.39 -10.26 -9.60
N ILE A 270 2.43 -9.36 -9.81
CA ILE A 270 1.01 -9.72 -9.93
C ILE A 270 0.88 -10.76 -11.03
N PHE A 271 1.43 -10.51 -12.21
CA PHE A 271 1.35 -11.49 -13.28
C PHE A 271 2.03 -12.83 -12.94
N ALA A 272 3.20 -12.79 -12.29
CA ALA A 272 3.90 -13.99 -11.80
C ALA A 272 3.05 -14.83 -10.84
N LEU A 273 2.26 -14.19 -9.95
CA LEU A 273 1.29 -14.88 -9.08
C LEU A 273 0.30 -15.67 -9.93
N PHE A 274 -0.34 -15.02 -10.91
CA PHE A 274 -1.35 -15.68 -11.74
C PHE A 274 -0.74 -16.77 -12.62
N LEU A 275 0.46 -16.58 -13.17
CA LEU A 275 1.18 -17.65 -13.89
C LEU A 275 1.45 -18.85 -12.98
N SER A 276 1.90 -18.62 -11.75
CA SER A 276 2.23 -19.68 -10.79
C SER A 276 1.00 -20.52 -10.39
N SER A 277 -0.20 -19.94 -10.50
CA SER A 277 -1.45 -20.64 -10.23
C SER A 277 -1.73 -21.83 -11.16
N LYS A 278 -1.03 -21.95 -12.30
CA LYS A 278 -1.08 -23.15 -13.16
C LYS A 278 -0.68 -24.41 -12.39
N CYS A 279 0.32 -24.28 -11.52
CA CYS A 279 0.92 -25.37 -10.77
C CYS A 279 0.13 -25.77 -9.52
N THR A 280 -1.00 -25.11 -9.22
CA THR A 280 -1.84 -25.50 -8.09
C THR A 280 -2.55 -26.81 -8.41
N LYS A 281 -2.74 -27.66 -7.39
CA LYS A 281 -3.44 -28.95 -7.56
C LYS A 281 -4.90 -28.73 -7.95
N ASN A 282 -5.58 -27.85 -7.22
CA ASN A 282 -6.98 -27.54 -7.41
C ASN A 282 -7.20 -26.27 -8.25
N VAL A 283 -8.41 -26.17 -8.79
CA VAL A 283 -8.88 -24.97 -9.50
C VAL A 283 -9.17 -23.88 -8.46
N THR A 284 -8.55 -22.73 -8.64
CA THR A 284 -8.72 -21.56 -7.78
C THR A 284 -9.26 -20.38 -8.57
N TYR A 285 -9.85 -19.40 -7.88
CA TYR A 285 -10.36 -18.17 -8.52
C TYR A 285 -9.29 -17.46 -9.35
N LEU A 286 -8.04 -17.41 -8.87
CA LEU A 286 -6.94 -16.77 -9.61
C LEU A 286 -6.55 -17.55 -10.88
N ASN A 287 -6.59 -18.89 -10.84
CA ASN A 287 -6.28 -19.73 -12.00
C ASN A 287 -7.22 -19.44 -13.19
N CYS A 288 -8.50 -19.19 -12.90
CA CYS A 288 -9.54 -18.92 -13.90
C CYS A 288 -9.24 -17.71 -14.79
N LEU A 289 -8.42 -16.77 -14.33
CA LEU A 289 -8.13 -15.57 -15.12
C LEU A 289 -7.22 -15.90 -16.30
N LEU A 290 -6.09 -16.59 -16.08
CA LEU A 290 -5.15 -16.94 -17.16
C LEU A 290 -5.48 -18.25 -17.85
N PHE A 291 -5.98 -19.25 -17.14
CA PHE A 291 -6.08 -20.60 -17.66
C PHE A 291 -7.52 -21.07 -17.74
N ASP A 292 -7.82 -21.83 -18.79
CA ASP A 292 -9.05 -22.59 -18.86
C ASP A 292 -9.07 -23.63 -17.73
N VAL A 293 -10.16 -23.64 -16.98
CA VAL A 293 -10.30 -24.41 -15.75
C VAL A 293 -10.17 -25.93 -15.98
N LYS A 294 -10.61 -26.42 -17.15
CA LYS A 294 -10.62 -27.85 -17.47
C LYS A 294 -9.26 -28.34 -17.94
N THR A 295 -8.60 -27.52 -18.76
CA THR A 295 -7.36 -27.91 -19.44
C THR A 295 -6.10 -27.40 -18.74
N LYS A 296 -6.22 -26.39 -17.86
CA LYS A 296 -5.10 -25.62 -17.29
C LYS A 296 -4.14 -25.07 -18.36
N LYS A 297 -4.70 -24.74 -19.52
CA LYS A 297 -4.00 -24.13 -20.66
C LYS A 297 -4.57 -22.76 -20.97
N MET A 298 -3.77 -21.92 -21.60
CA MET A 298 -4.23 -20.62 -22.10
C MET A 298 -5.23 -20.83 -23.25
N SER A 299 -6.29 -20.01 -23.28
CA SER A 299 -7.22 -19.99 -24.42
C SER A 299 -6.55 -19.41 -25.67
N LYS A 300 -6.78 -20.02 -26.83
CA LYS A 300 -6.36 -19.48 -28.14
C LYS A 300 -7.16 -18.25 -28.57
N LYS A 301 -8.35 -18.06 -28.00
CA LYS A 301 -9.22 -16.89 -28.23
C LYS A 301 -9.40 -16.19 -26.88
N TYR A 302 -8.40 -15.43 -26.48
CA TYR A 302 -8.29 -14.97 -25.11
C TYR A 302 -9.34 -13.91 -24.75
N LEU A 303 -9.76 -13.07 -25.71
CA LEU A 303 -10.90 -12.17 -25.54
C LEU A 303 -12.17 -12.91 -25.10
N GLN A 304 -12.52 -13.99 -25.80
CA GLN A 304 -13.71 -14.79 -25.50
C GLN A 304 -13.62 -15.45 -24.12
N HIS A 305 -12.41 -15.82 -23.69
CA HIS A 305 -12.17 -16.33 -22.35
C HIS A 305 -12.50 -15.27 -21.30
N LEU A 306 -11.96 -14.05 -21.43
CA LEU A 306 -12.26 -12.95 -20.52
C LEU A 306 -13.76 -12.59 -20.50
N GLN A 307 -14.42 -12.61 -21.66
CA GLN A 307 -15.87 -12.37 -21.80
C GLN A 307 -16.74 -13.52 -21.24
N SER A 308 -16.15 -14.65 -20.83
CA SER A 308 -16.88 -15.82 -20.30
C SER A 308 -16.78 -15.98 -18.78
N ILE A 309 -16.04 -15.09 -18.10
CA ILE A 309 -15.82 -15.14 -16.65
C ILE A 309 -16.22 -13.82 -15.98
N CYS A 310 -16.58 -13.90 -14.70
CA CYS A 310 -16.83 -12.75 -13.84
C CYS A 310 -15.50 -12.17 -13.37
N LEU A 311 -15.12 -10.99 -13.89
CA LEU A 311 -13.87 -10.34 -13.50
C LEU A 311 -14.03 -9.64 -12.15
N PHE A 312 -13.07 -9.86 -11.24
CA PHE A 312 -13.01 -9.19 -9.94
C PHE A 312 -12.45 -7.77 -10.05
N GLY A 313 -12.70 -6.97 -9.02
CA GLY A 313 -12.12 -5.63 -8.93
C GLY A 313 -12.73 -4.65 -9.93
N LEU A 314 -13.94 -4.89 -10.43
CA LEU A 314 -14.66 -3.96 -11.28
C LEU A 314 -15.82 -3.34 -10.49
N CYS A 315 -15.96 -2.02 -10.57
CA CYS A 315 -17.07 -1.32 -9.92
C CYS A 315 -18.19 -1.09 -10.91
N ARG A 316 -19.40 -1.58 -10.59
CA ARG A 316 -20.60 -1.27 -11.35
C ARG A 316 -21.25 -0.02 -10.77
N MET A 317 -21.11 1.09 -11.48
CA MET A 317 -21.86 2.31 -11.17
C MET A 317 -23.23 2.27 -11.85
N ASP A 318 -24.21 1.62 -11.21
CA ASP A 318 -25.61 1.80 -11.58
C ASP A 318 -26.19 2.98 -10.78
N PRO A 319 -26.56 4.10 -11.46
CA PRO A 319 -27.11 5.26 -10.79
C PRO A 319 -28.37 4.96 -9.97
N VAL A 320 -29.16 3.95 -10.36
CA VAL A 320 -30.37 3.52 -9.64
C VAL A 320 -29.99 2.89 -8.30
N VAL A 321 -29.04 1.96 -8.31
CA VAL A 321 -28.56 1.29 -7.09
C VAL A 321 -27.99 2.29 -6.10
N LYS A 322 -27.05 3.13 -6.55
CA LYS A 322 -26.42 4.16 -5.72
C LYS A 322 -27.46 5.12 -5.11
N GLN A 323 -28.44 5.52 -5.92
CA GLN A 323 -29.53 6.37 -5.46
C GLN A 323 -30.40 5.66 -4.41
N MET A 324 -30.78 4.40 -4.63
CA MET A 324 -31.61 3.64 -3.71
C MET A 324 -30.93 3.46 -2.35
N GLU A 325 -29.64 3.17 -2.35
CA GLU A 325 -28.84 3.05 -1.13
C GLU A 325 -28.73 4.38 -0.38
N HIS A 326 -28.50 5.47 -1.10
CA HIS A 326 -28.48 6.80 -0.51
C HIS A 326 -29.82 7.13 0.14
N VAL A 327 -30.94 6.90 -0.55
CA VAL A 327 -32.29 7.13 0.01
C VAL A 327 -32.53 6.27 1.25
N LYS A 328 -32.19 4.98 1.20
CA LYS A 328 -32.35 4.07 2.33
C LYS A 328 -31.54 4.53 3.54
N LYS A 329 -30.26 4.87 3.35
CA LYS A 329 -29.36 5.35 4.40
C LYS A 329 -29.84 6.65 5.02
N SER A 330 -30.11 7.67 4.20
CA SER A 330 -30.54 8.99 4.69
C SER A 330 -31.87 8.93 5.43
N VAL A 331 -32.84 8.14 4.94
CA VAL A 331 -34.12 7.95 5.65
C VAL A 331 -33.93 7.18 6.96
N GLN A 332 -33.07 6.14 6.99
CA GLN A 332 -32.77 5.39 8.21
C GLN A 332 -32.09 6.25 9.28
N GLU A 333 -31.14 7.11 8.89
CA GLU A 333 -30.50 8.06 9.80
C GLU A 333 -31.53 9.02 10.41
N ARG A 334 -32.44 9.56 9.60
CA ARG A 334 -33.53 10.42 10.09
C ARG A 334 -34.50 9.70 11.03
N LEU A 335 -34.80 8.43 10.76
CA LEU A 335 -35.59 7.59 11.67
C LEU A 335 -34.89 7.44 13.03
N ASN A 336 -33.59 7.15 13.02
CA ASN A 336 -32.79 6.97 14.24
C ASN A 336 -32.71 8.27 15.06
N GLU A 337 -32.58 9.42 14.39
CA GLU A 337 -32.57 10.74 15.01
C GLU A 337 -33.97 11.24 15.45
N LYS A 338 -35.03 10.46 15.24
CA LYS A 338 -36.45 10.83 15.49
C LYS A 338 -36.86 12.14 14.79
N LYS A 339 -36.23 12.48 13.67
CA LYS A 339 -36.50 13.70 12.87
C LYS A 339 -37.59 13.51 11.82
N ILE A 340 -38.29 12.36 11.83
CA ILE A 340 -39.36 12.08 10.87
C ILE A 340 -40.72 12.46 11.45
N SER A 341 -41.31 13.53 10.89
CA SER A 341 -42.68 13.96 11.19
C SER A 341 -43.72 12.96 10.63
N LYS A 342 -45.01 13.16 10.93
CA LYS A 342 -46.11 12.34 10.34
C LYS A 342 -46.13 12.35 8.81
N GLN A 343 -45.46 13.30 8.14
CA GLN A 343 -45.46 13.53 6.69
C GLN A 343 -44.14 13.09 6.01
N GLY A 344 -43.04 12.95 6.76
CA GLY A 344 -41.80 12.32 6.28
C GLY A 344 -41.86 10.78 6.23
N LYS A 345 -43.07 10.20 6.25
CA LYS A 345 -43.33 8.76 6.33
C LYS A 345 -43.29 8.01 5.00
N PHE A 346 -43.00 8.73 3.92
CA PHE A 346 -43.09 8.19 2.57
C PHE A 346 -41.80 8.38 1.78
N ILE A 347 -41.48 7.37 0.98
CA ILE A 347 -40.49 7.42 -0.08
C ILE A 347 -41.29 7.35 -1.39
N TYR A 348 -40.85 8.09 -2.39
CA TYR A 348 -41.53 8.18 -3.67
C TYR A 348 -40.68 7.52 -4.74
N GLN A 349 -41.34 6.79 -5.64
CA GLN A 349 -40.73 6.27 -6.86
C GLN A 349 -41.25 7.06 -8.05
N CYS A 350 -40.35 7.40 -8.98
CA CYS A 350 -40.63 8.24 -10.12
C CYS A 350 -41.79 7.71 -10.97
N SER A 351 -41.81 6.42 -11.31
CA SER A 351 -42.95 5.78 -11.94
C SER A 351 -42.80 4.25 -11.92
N LYS A 352 -43.82 3.52 -12.37
CA LYS A 352 -43.74 2.06 -12.54
C LYS A 352 -42.60 1.62 -13.47
N ASN A 353 -42.23 2.47 -14.44
CA ASN A 353 -41.21 2.18 -15.45
C ASN A 353 -39.83 2.80 -15.10
N CYS A 354 -39.76 3.62 -14.05
CA CYS A 354 -38.52 4.28 -13.63
C CYS A 354 -38.30 4.07 -12.13
N TYR A 355 -37.29 3.26 -11.82
CA TYR A 355 -36.94 2.86 -10.45
C TYR A 355 -36.29 3.96 -9.61
N TYR A 356 -36.10 5.17 -10.14
CA TYR A 356 -35.59 6.31 -9.38
C TYR A 356 -36.49 6.60 -8.18
N MET A 357 -35.94 6.46 -6.97
CA MET A 357 -36.59 6.80 -5.72
C MET A 357 -36.08 8.12 -5.16
N TYR A 358 -36.88 8.79 -4.35
CA TYR A 358 -36.51 10.03 -3.67
C TYR A 358 -37.41 10.25 -2.47
N TYR A 359 -37.00 11.17 -1.60
CA TYR A 359 -37.77 11.60 -0.44
C TYR A 359 -37.63 13.11 -0.29
N PHE A 360 -38.55 13.75 0.44
CA PHE A 360 -38.46 15.18 0.71
C PHE A 360 -37.70 15.43 2.02
N GLU A 361 -36.60 16.18 1.94
CA GLU A 361 -35.74 16.50 3.08
C GLU A 361 -36.44 17.44 4.07
N ASN A 362 -37.08 18.50 3.57
CA ASN A 362 -37.77 19.51 4.39
C ASN A 362 -39.27 19.23 4.43
N CYS A 363 -39.74 18.74 5.58
CA CYS A 363 -41.16 18.50 5.84
C CYS A 363 -41.91 19.85 5.79
N GLY A 364 -42.68 20.14 4.74
CA GLY A 364 -43.52 21.34 4.73
C GLY A 364 -43.65 22.09 3.41
N MET A 365 -42.65 22.03 2.54
CA MET A 365 -42.64 22.82 1.30
C MET A 365 -42.89 21.95 0.09
N ALA A 366 -43.84 22.36 -0.75
CA ALA A 366 -43.98 21.84 -2.09
C ALA A 366 -42.64 22.03 -2.82
N ASN A 367 -42.11 20.96 -3.42
CA ASN A 367 -40.96 21.07 -4.32
C ASN A 367 -41.54 21.29 -5.71
N ASP A 368 -41.62 22.57 -6.11
CA ASP A 368 -42.49 23.08 -7.17
C ASP A 368 -42.33 22.38 -8.53
N ARG A 369 -41.15 21.79 -8.80
CA ARG A 369 -40.84 20.79 -9.84
C ARG A 369 -39.34 20.50 -9.83
N SER A 370 -38.96 19.22 -9.73
CA SER A 370 -37.61 18.73 -10.02
C SER A 370 -37.67 17.75 -11.19
N LYS A 371 -36.56 17.46 -11.87
CA LYS A 371 -36.54 16.41 -12.91
C LYS A 371 -35.92 15.13 -12.37
N CYS A 372 -36.49 13.99 -12.74
CA CYS A 372 -35.90 12.69 -12.47
C CYS A 372 -34.56 12.56 -13.23
N GLN A 373 -33.49 12.21 -12.52
CA GLN A 373 -32.16 12.07 -13.12
C GLN A 373 -32.04 10.90 -14.10
N LEU A 374 -32.96 9.93 -14.03
CA LEU A 374 -32.95 8.77 -14.94
C LEU A 374 -33.78 8.99 -16.20
N CYS A 375 -35.04 9.42 -16.06
CA CYS A 375 -35.98 9.50 -17.18
C CYS A 375 -36.36 10.93 -17.59
N GLY A 376 -35.86 11.95 -16.89
CA GLY A 376 -36.11 13.36 -17.19
C GLY A 376 -37.53 13.87 -16.88
N LEU A 377 -38.45 12.99 -16.45
CA LEU A 377 -39.82 13.36 -16.09
C LEU A 377 -39.86 14.21 -14.82
N ASP A 378 -40.85 15.09 -14.75
CA ASP A 378 -41.06 15.95 -13.58
C ASP A 378 -41.39 15.12 -12.33
N ILE A 379 -40.72 15.39 -11.23
CA ILE A 379 -40.94 14.80 -9.90
C ILE A 379 -41.14 15.93 -8.89
N GLY A 380 -41.93 15.69 -7.86
CA GLY A 380 -42.24 16.71 -6.87
C GLY A 380 -43.71 16.71 -6.48
N ALA A 381 -44.09 17.75 -5.76
CA ALA A 381 -45.41 17.90 -5.16
C ALA A 381 -45.92 19.33 -5.42
N THR A 382 -47.19 19.46 -5.79
CA THR A 382 -47.88 20.76 -5.97
C THR A 382 -48.39 21.33 -4.65
N ALA A 383 -48.65 20.46 -3.67
CA ALA A 383 -48.99 20.84 -2.30
C ALA A 383 -48.56 19.73 -1.32
N LEU A 384 -48.72 19.99 -0.03
CA LEU A 384 -48.49 19.00 1.04
C LEU A 384 -49.23 17.69 0.74
N ASN A 385 -48.49 16.58 0.57
CA ASN A 385 -48.99 15.25 0.20
C ASN A 385 -49.77 15.17 -1.13
N GLN A 386 -49.66 16.18 -2.00
CA GLN A 386 -50.23 16.16 -3.35
C GLN A 386 -49.10 16.16 -4.36
N LEU A 387 -48.84 14.99 -4.95
CA LEU A 387 -47.84 14.84 -5.99
C LEU A 387 -48.27 15.56 -7.26
N ILE A 388 -47.29 16.01 -8.05
CA ILE A 388 -47.56 16.54 -9.40
C ILE A 388 -48.30 15.47 -10.21
N GLU A 389 -49.46 15.85 -10.75
CA GLU A 389 -50.24 15.01 -11.66
C GLU A 389 -49.51 14.87 -13.00
N ARG A 390 -49.21 13.63 -13.38
CA ARG A 390 -48.61 13.27 -14.68
C ARG A 390 -48.81 11.80 -15.01
N ASP A 391 -48.51 11.43 -16.25
CA ASP A 391 -48.53 10.05 -16.75
C ASP A 391 -47.11 9.63 -17.22
N PRO A 392 -46.55 8.51 -16.75
CA PRO A 392 -47.03 7.67 -15.65
C PRO A 392 -46.97 8.39 -14.29
N PRO A 393 -47.86 8.08 -13.34
CA PRO A 393 -47.90 8.75 -12.05
C PRO A 393 -46.69 8.39 -11.18
N GLN A 394 -46.34 9.32 -10.30
CA GLN A 394 -45.39 9.09 -9.20
C GLN A 394 -46.02 8.11 -8.19
N ILE A 395 -45.23 7.18 -7.66
CA ILE A 395 -45.71 6.15 -6.72
C ILE A 395 -45.29 6.53 -5.31
N GLN A 396 -46.25 6.69 -4.41
CA GLN A 396 -46.01 6.93 -2.99
C GLN A 396 -45.94 5.60 -2.23
N LEU A 397 -44.84 5.37 -1.52
CA LEU A 397 -44.59 4.15 -0.75
C LEU A 397 -44.39 4.48 0.72
N SER A 398 -44.95 3.67 1.62
CA SER A 398 -44.55 3.74 3.03
C SER A 398 -43.07 3.37 3.16
N ILE A 399 -42.36 3.91 4.18
CA ILE A 399 -40.93 3.62 4.38
C ILE A 399 -40.66 2.11 4.40
N ASN A 400 -41.46 1.32 5.11
CA ASN A 400 -41.28 -0.13 5.20
C ASN A 400 -41.43 -0.82 3.83
N ASN A 401 -42.38 -0.39 3.00
CA ASN A 401 -42.58 -0.99 1.68
C ASN A 401 -41.47 -0.56 0.72
N ALA A 402 -41.04 0.69 0.77
CA ALA A 402 -39.93 1.18 -0.01
C ALA A 402 -38.61 0.47 0.37
N PHE A 403 -38.33 0.28 1.66
CA PHE A 403 -37.16 -0.49 2.09
C PHE A 403 -37.21 -1.93 1.59
N LYS A 404 -38.35 -2.61 1.68
CA LYS A 404 -38.51 -3.95 1.11
C LYS A 404 -38.28 -3.99 -0.41
N GLN A 405 -38.78 -3.00 -1.14
CA GLN A 405 -38.58 -2.93 -2.59
C GLN A 405 -37.13 -2.62 -2.95
N ILE A 406 -36.48 -1.70 -2.23
CA ILE A 406 -35.05 -1.43 -2.38
C ILE A 406 -34.26 -2.70 -2.11
N ASP A 407 -34.52 -3.39 -0.99
CA ASP A 407 -33.82 -4.63 -0.61
C ASP A 407 -34.00 -5.71 -1.66
N GLN A 408 -35.21 -5.91 -2.17
CA GLN A 408 -35.48 -6.86 -3.25
C GLN A 408 -34.70 -6.50 -4.52
N TYR A 409 -34.72 -5.23 -4.93
CA TYR A 409 -34.01 -4.77 -6.11
C TYR A 409 -32.50 -4.97 -5.98
N LEU A 410 -31.92 -4.62 -4.82
CA LEU A 410 -30.50 -4.78 -4.55
C LEU A 410 -30.10 -6.27 -4.57
N ILE A 411 -30.88 -7.15 -3.92
CA ILE A 411 -30.64 -8.60 -3.94
C ILE A 411 -30.73 -9.17 -5.36
N GLU A 412 -31.72 -8.76 -6.16
CA GLU A 412 -31.86 -9.21 -7.55
C GLU A 412 -30.73 -8.70 -8.43
N TYR A 413 -30.32 -7.45 -8.21
CA TYR A 413 -29.23 -6.81 -8.92
C TYR A 413 -27.89 -7.50 -8.64
N GLU A 414 -27.60 -7.84 -7.38
CA GLU A 414 -26.39 -8.57 -6.99
C GLU A 414 -26.31 -9.97 -7.64
N LYS A 415 -27.45 -10.62 -7.84
CA LYS A 415 -27.55 -11.95 -8.47
C LYS A 415 -27.36 -11.95 -9.98
N LYS A 416 -27.45 -10.80 -10.66
CA LYS A 416 -27.30 -10.73 -12.12
C LYS A 416 -25.86 -10.99 -12.53
N THR A 417 -25.57 -12.20 -13.03
CA THR A 417 -24.22 -12.56 -13.47
C THR A 417 -23.74 -11.66 -14.59
N GLU A 418 -22.60 -11.00 -14.38
CA GLU A 418 -21.95 -10.16 -15.38
C GLU A 418 -20.61 -10.77 -15.76
N PHE A 419 -20.49 -11.07 -17.05
CA PHE A 419 -19.27 -11.60 -17.62
C PHE A 419 -18.49 -10.50 -18.33
N GLY A 420 -17.17 -10.63 -18.32
CA GLY A 420 -16.29 -9.71 -19.01
C GLY A 420 -16.05 -8.40 -18.27
N TYR A 421 -15.54 -7.44 -19.03
CA TYR A 421 -15.08 -6.15 -18.53
C TYR A 421 -16.17 -5.08 -18.68
N TYR A 422 -16.50 -4.38 -17.59
CA TYR A 422 -17.58 -3.39 -17.58
C TYR A 422 -17.24 -2.08 -16.86
N ASN A 423 -15.98 -1.86 -16.47
CA ASN A 423 -15.56 -0.59 -15.90
C ASN A 423 -15.38 0.47 -17.01
N LYS A 424 -16.12 1.58 -16.92
CA LYS A 424 -16.18 2.62 -17.98
C LYS A 424 -15.73 4.00 -17.53
N THR A 425 -15.54 4.19 -16.23
CA THR A 425 -15.14 5.48 -15.67
C THR A 425 -13.67 5.73 -16.03
N GLN A 426 -13.32 6.90 -16.57
CA GLN A 426 -11.91 7.23 -16.82
C GLN A 426 -11.12 7.29 -15.50
N ALA A 427 -9.86 6.86 -15.52
CA ALA A 427 -9.01 6.80 -14.33
C ALA A 427 -8.90 8.13 -13.59
N GLU A 428 -8.85 9.26 -14.31
CA GLU A 428 -8.77 10.61 -13.73
C GLU A 428 -10.02 11.02 -12.92
N TYR A 429 -11.17 10.41 -13.20
CA TYR A 429 -12.44 10.67 -12.51
C TYR A 429 -12.79 9.61 -11.48
N SER A 430 -11.90 8.66 -11.23
CA SER A 430 -12.08 7.58 -10.26
C SER A 430 -11.63 8.06 -8.87
N PRO A 431 -12.57 8.41 -7.95
CA PRO A 431 -12.23 9.03 -6.67
C PRO A 431 -11.75 7.98 -5.65
N ILE A 432 -10.96 8.38 -4.66
CA ILE A 432 -10.34 7.47 -3.68
C ILE A 432 -11.32 6.52 -2.97
N ASP A 433 -12.59 6.92 -2.81
CA ASP A 433 -13.66 6.22 -2.12
C ASP A 433 -14.56 5.37 -3.03
N GLU A 434 -14.34 5.35 -4.34
CA GLU A 434 -15.07 4.44 -5.25
C GLU A 434 -14.79 2.98 -4.87
N THR A 435 -15.86 2.23 -4.67
CA THR A 435 -15.84 0.81 -4.32
C THR A 435 -17.22 0.20 -4.55
N PRO A 436 -17.32 -1.10 -4.91
CA PRO A 436 -18.56 -1.85 -4.76
C PRO A 436 -19.05 -1.85 -3.30
N ASN A 437 -20.35 -2.04 -3.11
CA ASN A 437 -21.00 -1.90 -1.81
C ASN A 437 -20.51 -2.90 -0.75
N HIS A 438 -20.02 -4.06 -1.17
CA HIS A 438 -19.51 -5.11 -0.29
C HIS A 438 -18.02 -5.00 0.02
N LEU A 439 -17.30 -4.07 -0.59
CA LEU A 439 -15.85 -3.90 -0.40
C LEU A 439 -15.50 -2.54 0.18
N LYS A 440 -14.34 -2.49 0.87
CA LYS A 440 -13.66 -1.26 1.21
C LYS A 440 -12.80 -0.78 0.03
N PRO A 441 -12.57 0.54 -0.08
CA PRO A 441 -11.79 1.12 -1.18
C PRO A 441 -10.41 0.47 -1.35
N ILE A 442 -9.69 0.18 -0.26
CA ILE A 442 -8.37 -0.47 -0.35
C ILE A 442 -8.43 -1.83 -1.07
N THR A 443 -9.44 -2.64 -0.77
CA THR A 443 -9.61 -3.97 -1.36
C THR A 443 -9.95 -3.85 -2.83
N TYR A 444 -10.93 -2.98 -3.15
CA TYR A 444 -11.32 -2.71 -4.52
C TYR A 444 -10.13 -2.22 -5.35
N ARG A 445 -9.39 -1.21 -4.88
CA ARG A 445 -8.24 -0.64 -5.58
C ARG A 445 -7.16 -1.68 -5.86
N LEU A 446 -6.89 -2.56 -4.91
CA LEU A 446 -5.92 -3.63 -5.08
C LEU A 446 -6.39 -4.67 -6.13
N LEU A 447 -7.65 -5.11 -6.04
CA LEU A 447 -8.23 -6.06 -7.00
C LEU A 447 -8.37 -5.46 -8.40
N ASN A 448 -8.79 -4.20 -8.52
CA ASN A 448 -8.84 -3.48 -9.80
C ASN A 448 -7.42 -3.39 -10.38
N MET A 449 -6.44 -2.95 -9.58
CA MET A 449 -5.04 -2.92 -10.03
C MET A 449 -4.58 -4.30 -10.53
N PHE A 450 -4.97 -5.40 -9.88
CA PHE A 450 -4.61 -6.75 -10.33
C PHE A 450 -5.19 -7.08 -11.70
N ILE A 451 -6.49 -6.88 -11.91
CA ILE A 451 -7.12 -7.22 -13.19
C ILE A 451 -6.59 -6.33 -14.33
N GLN A 452 -6.44 -5.02 -14.08
CA GLN A 452 -5.92 -4.06 -15.05
C GLN A 452 -4.47 -4.39 -15.45
N SER A 453 -3.63 -4.71 -14.46
CA SER A 453 -2.24 -5.14 -14.65
C SER A 453 -2.12 -6.35 -15.58
N ILE A 454 -2.99 -7.34 -15.38
CA ILE A 454 -2.96 -8.60 -16.12
C ILE A 454 -3.43 -8.39 -17.55
N ILE A 455 -4.55 -7.68 -17.75
CA ILE A 455 -5.05 -7.33 -19.10
C ILE A 455 -3.97 -6.55 -19.87
N TYR A 456 -3.35 -5.56 -19.25
CA TYR A 456 -2.31 -4.77 -19.91
C TYR A 456 -1.07 -5.58 -20.27
N LEU A 457 -0.64 -6.51 -19.41
CA LEU A 457 0.50 -7.35 -19.71
C LEU A 457 0.19 -8.36 -20.83
N LEU A 458 -1.02 -8.91 -20.87
CA LEU A 458 -1.48 -9.77 -21.97
C LEU A 458 -1.48 -9.04 -23.31
N TYR A 459 -1.89 -7.77 -23.31
CA TYR A 459 -1.76 -6.89 -24.49
C TYR A 459 -0.29 -6.68 -24.88
N ASN A 460 0.60 -6.38 -23.93
CA ASN A 460 2.04 -6.19 -24.21
C ASN A 460 2.73 -7.48 -24.69
N LEU A 461 2.28 -8.65 -24.21
CA LEU A 461 2.74 -9.97 -24.67
C LEU A 461 2.02 -10.46 -25.95
N LYS A 462 1.13 -9.64 -26.54
CA LYS A 462 0.40 -9.90 -27.79
C LYS A 462 -0.60 -11.07 -27.73
N TYR A 463 -1.09 -11.41 -26.54
CA TYR A 463 -2.24 -12.31 -26.36
C TYR A 463 -3.58 -11.61 -26.58
N LEU A 464 -3.58 -10.28 -26.47
CA LEU A 464 -4.68 -9.40 -26.87
C LEU A 464 -4.15 -8.43 -27.92
N SER A 465 -4.85 -8.31 -29.04
CA SER A 465 -4.60 -7.28 -30.05
C SER A 465 -5.28 -5.96 -29.67
N GLU A 466 -4.93 -4.87 -30.38
CA GLU A 466 -5.62 -3.59 -30.21
C GLU A 466 -7.14 -3.70 -30.49
N ASN A 467 -7.52 -4.52 -31.48
CA ASN A 467 -8.93 -4.78 -31.78
C ASN A 467 -9.61 -5.52 -30.62
N ASP A 468 -8.93 -6.52 -30.03
CA ASP A 468 -9.47 -7.23 -28.87
C ASP A 468 -9.65 -6.30 -27.68
N MET A 469 -8.70 -5.39 -27.45
CA MET A 469 -8.78 -4.39 -26.39
C MET A 469 -9.95 -3.42 -26.59
N ASN A 470 -10.12 -2.91 -27.80
CA ASN A 470 -11.23 -2.01 -28.13
C ASN A 470 -12.58 -2.72 -28.06
N GLU A 471 -12.67 -4.02 -28.38
CA GLU A 471 -13.88 -4.82 -28.16
C GLU A 471 -14.14 -5.07 -26.67
N LEU A 472 -13.10 -5.37 -25.88
CA LEU A 472 -13.22 -5.67 -24.45
C LEU A 472 -13.67 -4.45 -23.64
N VAL A 473 -13.05 -3.29 -23.88
CA VAL A 473 -13.26 -2.06 -23.10
C VAL A 473 -14.36 -1.19 -23.72
N THR A 474 -14.63 -1.34 -25.03
CA THR A 474 -15.58 -0.52 -25.80
C THR A 474 -15.23 0.97 -25.84
N LEU A 475 -13.92 1.29 -25.83
CA LEU A 475 -13.38 2.64 -25.93
C LEU A 475 -12.30 2.70 -27.00
N ASN A 476 -12.02 3.90 -27.52
CA ASN A 476 -10.82 4.14 -28.33
C ASN A 476 -9.61 4.25 -27.41
N ASP A 477 -8.44 3.76 -27.85
CA ASP A 477 -7.19 3.78 -27.08
C ASP A 477 -7.28 2.99 -25.76
N SER A 478 -7.84 1.79 -25.86
CA SER A 478 -8.10 0.91 -24.72
C SER A 478 -6.81 0.49 -23.99
N GLY A 479 -5.67 0.43 -24.69
CA GLY A 479 -4.37 0.18 -24.07
C GLY A 479 -3.98 1.25 -23.06
N ASN A 480 -4.09 2.53 -23.42
CA ASN A 480 -3.80 3.63 -22.50
C ASN A 480 -4.84 3.75 -21.39
N PHE A 481 -6.10 3.43 -21.68
CA PHE A 481 -7.14 3.39 -20.66
C PHE A 481 -6.82 2.40 -19.52
N ILE A 482 -6.55 1.13 -19.85
CA ILE A 482 -6.19 0.10 -18.86
C ILE A 482 -4.90 0.51 -18.12
N LYS A 483 -3.93 1.08 -18.84
CA LYS A 483 -2.68 1.57 -18.24
C LYS A 483 -2.92 2.64 -17.18
N ALA A 484 -3.67 3.68 -17.54
CA ALA A 484 -3.98 4.79 -16.64
C ALA A 484 -4.71 4.30 -15.37
N HIS A 485 -5.55 3.26 -15.48
CA HIS A 485 -6.23 2.70 -14.32
C HIS A 485 -5.30 2.07 -13.30
N PHE A 486 -4.40 1.17 -13.69
CA PHE A 486 -3.51 0.55 -12.69
C PHE A 486 -2.49 1.54 -12.13
N GLU A 487 -2.04 2.53 -12.93
CA GLU A 487 -1.17 3.62 -12.44
C GLU A 487 -1.90 4.47 -11.39
N ASN A 488 -3.17 4.83 -11.65
CA ASN A 488 -3.99 5.58 -10.72
C ASN A 488 -4.30 4.76 -9.45
N ASP A 489 -4.67 3.48 -9.58
CA ASP A 489 -4.93 2.63 -8.42
C ASP A 489 -3.69 2.46 -7.54
N TYR A 490 -2.50 2.32 -8.12
CA TYR A 490 -1.25 2.27 -7.36
C TYR A 490 -1.02 3.57 -6.57
N LYS A 491 -1.25 4.73 -7.20
CA LYS A 491 -1.16 6.04 -6.54
C LYS A 491 -2.19 6.18 -5.42
N LEU A 492 -3.43 5.79 -5.67
CA LEU A 492 -4.51 5.85 -4.68
C LEU A 492 -4.25 4.89 -3.51
N LEU A 493 -3.72 3.69 -3.76
CA LEU A 493 -3.28 2.76 -2.70
C LEU A 493 -2.19 3.40 -1.83
N GLY A 494 -1.21 4.07 -2.43
CA GLY A 494 -0.20 4.85 -1.69
C GLY A 494 -0.86 5.89 -0.79
N THR A 495 -1.86 6.61 -1.29
CA THR A 495 -2.61 7.62 -0.51
C THR A 495 -3.43 6.99 0.62
N ILE A 496 -4.15 5.90 0.34
CA ILE A 496 -4.96 5.16 1.32
C ILE A 496 -4.09 4.59 2.45
N LEU A 497 -2.83 4.26 2.17
CA LEU A 497 -1.87 3.73 3.13
C LEU A 497 -0.96 4.83 3.73
N SER A 498 -1.44 6.07 3.83
CA SER A 498 -0.71 7.22 4.42
C SER A 498 0.60 7.59 3.72
N ASN A 499 0.75 7.32 2.43
CA ASN A 499 2.00 7.51 1.70
C ASN A 499 3.19 6.81 2.38
N HIS A 500 2.99 5.59 2.89
CA HIS A 500 4.15 4.76 3.24
C HIS A 500 5.02 4.58 1.99
N ASP A 501 6.22 5.17 1.98
CA ASP A 501 7.16 5.14 0.84
C ASP A 501 7.45 3.72 0.32
N ASP A 502 7.18 2.68 1.12
CA ASP A 502 7.43 1.28 0.79
C ASP A 502 6.18 0.39 0.77
N PHE A 503 4.99 0.94 0.49
CA PHE A 503 3.76 0.14 0.44
C PHE A 503 3.79 -0.98 -0.62
N HIS A 504 4.68 -0.92 -1.61
CA HIS A 504 4.92 -2.03 -2.56
C HIS A 504 5.40 -3.32 -1.88
N ILE A 505 6.10 -3.21 -0.73
CA ILE A 505 6.50 -4.34 0.10
C ILE A 505 5.28 -5.01 0.73
N TRP A 506 4.26 -4.21 1.11
CA TRP A 506 3.01 -4.76 1.62
C TRP A 506 2.22 -5.48 0.53
N ILE A 507 2.10 -4.88 -0.66
CA ILE A 507 1.46 -5.56 -1.81
C ILE A 507 2.14 -6.91 -2.06
N ALA A 508 3.47 -6.95 -2.03
CA ALA A 508 4.23 -8.17 -2.16
C ALA A 508 3.93 -9.23 -1.09
N LYS A 509 3.75 -8.82 0.16
CA LYS A 509 3.30 -9.71 1.24
C LYS A 509 1.92 -10.29 0.92
N ILE A 510 1.00 -9.48 0.40
CA ILE A 510 -0.33 -9.93 -0.04
C ILE A 510 -0.20 -10.98 -1.15
N LEU A 511 0.67 -10.75 -2.14
CA LEU A 511 0.92 -11.72 -3.22
C LEU A 511 1.46 -13.05 -2.70
N GLU A 512 2.41 -13.03 -1.75
CA GLU A 512 2.90 -14.26 -1.11
C GLU A 512 1.79 -14.98 -0.34
N HIS A 513 1.00 -14.24 0.43
CA HIS A 513 -0.11 -14.82 1.19
C HIS A 513 -1.15 -15.49 0.26
N LEU A 514 -1.44 -14.88 -0.89
CA LEU A 514 -2.34 -15.43 -1.90
C LEU A 514 -1.89 -16.81 -2.40
N ILE A 515 -0.59 -17.04 -2.55
CA ILE A 515 -0.08 -18.36 -2.97
C ILE A 515 -0.29 -19.39 -1.86
N THR A 516 -0.08 -19.00 -0.60
CA THR A 516 -0.25 -19.91 0.54
C THR A 516 -1.70 -20.37 0.65
N ILE A 517 -2.66 -19.46 0.52
CA ILE A 517 -4.08 -19.83 0.58
C ILE A 517 -4.54 -20.64 -0.64
N GLN A 518 -3.89 -20.49 -1.80
CA GLN A 518 -4.13 -21.36 -2.96
C GLN A 518 -3.69 -22.79 -2.67
N GLU A 519 -2.48 -22.98 -2.13
CA GLU A 519 -1.96 -24.30 -1.78
C GLU A 519 -2.74 -24.95 -0.62
N GLU A 520 -3.25 -24.13 0.31
CA GLU A 520 -4.12 -24.56 1.40
C GLU A 520 -5.59 -24.78 0.98
N ASN A 521 -5.91 -24.62 -0.31
CA ASN A 521 -7.26 -24.85 -0.87
C ASN A 521 -8.36 -23.94 -0.31
N LYS A 522 -7.98 -22.77 0.23
CA LYS A 522 -8.91 -21.82 0.86
C LYS A 522 -9.65 -20.93 -0.14
N ILE A 523 -9.14 -20.81 -1.36
CA ILE A 523 -9.76 -20.02 -2.45
C ILE A 523 -10.08 -20.86 -3.69
N ASN A 524 -10.52 -22.10 -3.45
CA ASN A 524 -11.00 -22.99 -4.50
C ASN A 524 -12.33 -22.50 -5.06
N GLY A 525 -12.46 -22.49 -6.39
CA GLY A 525 -13.69 -22.07 -7.04
C GLY A 525 -13.47 -21.58 -8.46
N MET A 526 -14.57 -21.21 -9.12
CA MET A 526 -14.60 -20.73 -10.50
C MET A 526 -15.28 -19.37 -10.59
N LEU A 527 -14.73 -18.46 -11.39
CA LEU A 527 -15.30 -17.14 -11.65
C LEU A 527 -16.43 -17.19 -12.70
N THR A 528 -17.42 -18.06 -12.50
CA THR A 528 -18.52 -18.29 -13.47
C THR A 528 -19.85 -17.69 -13.03
N THR A 529 -19.95 -17.19 -11.80
CA THR A 529 -21.16 -16.57 -11.24
C THR A 529 -20.78 -15.38 -10.36
N ASN A 530 -21.69 -14.41 -10.23
CA ASN A 530 -21.49 -13.29 -9.31
C ASN A 530 -21.41 -13.72 -7.85
N GLU A 531 -22.13 -14.78 -7.45
CA GLU A 531 -22.06 -15.30 -6.08
C GLU A 531 -20.65 -15.79 -5.74
N ASN A 532 -20.01 -16.50 -6.68
CA ASN A 532 -18.64 -16.96 -6.54
C ASN A 532 -17.65 -15.78 -6.50
N LEU A 533 -17.88 -14.77 -7.35
CA LEU A 533 -17.09 -13.54 -7.35
C LEU A 533 -17.20 -12.81 -6.00
N HIS A 534 -18.41 -12.54 -5.54
CA HIS A 534 -18.68 -11.88 -4.27
C HIS A 534 -18.08 -12.65 -3.08
N HIS A 535 -18.19 -13.98 -3.10
CA HIS A 535 -17.57 -14.83 -2.10
C HIS A 535 -16.04 -14.68 -2.10
N PHE A 536 -15.39 -14.72 -3.27
CA PHE A 536 -13.96 -14.52 -3.40
C PHE A 536 -13.51 -13.15 -2.90
N GLU A 537 -14.16 -12.06 -3.34
CA GLU A 537 -13.78 -10.70 -2.98
C GLU A 537 -13.99 -10.43 -1.48
N THR A 538 -15.09 -10.93 -0.91
CA THR A 538 -15.36 -10.84 0.54
C THR A 538 -14.34 -11.66 1.33
N TYR A 539 -14.00 -12.86 0.87
CA TYR A 539 -12.96 -13.68 1.49
C TYR A 539 -11.61 -12.96 1.47
N PHE A 540 -11.25 -12.40 0.31
CA PHE A 540 -10.01 -11.65 0.10
C PHE A 540 -9.93 -10.44 1.05
N GLU A 541 -10.99 -9.65 1.17
CA GLU A 541 -11.04 -8.53 2.11
C GLU A 541 -10.82 -8.98 3.56
N GLN A 542 -11.64 -9.93 4.02
CA GLN A 542 -11.72 -10.29 5.44
C GLN A 542 -10.53 -11.11 5.92
N ASN A 543 -9.99 -11.98 5.07
CA ASN A 543 -8.95 -12.95 5.47
C ASN A 543 -7.56 -12.55 4.98
N ILE A 544 -7.45 -11.69 3.96
CA ILE A 544 -6.16 -11.30 3.39
C ILE A 544 -5.87 -9.84 3.69
N ILE A 545 -6.78 -8.92 3.38
CA ILE A 545 -6.51 -7.49 3.54
C ILE A 545 -6.52 -7.09 5.02
N PHE A 546 -7.63 -7.28 5.72
CA PHE A 546 -7.76 -6.81 7.11
C PHE A 546 -6.69 -7.33 8.08
N PRO A 547 -6.28 -8.62 8.03
CA PRO A 547 -5.22 -9.11 8.92
C PRO A 547 -3.85 -8.48 8.63
N ASN A 548 -3.54 -8.24 7.36
CA ASN A 548 -2.24 -7.70 6.94
C ASN A 548 -2.16 -6.17 7.02
N LEU A 549 -3.27 -5.45 7.26
CA LEU A 549 -3.24 -4.01 7.52
C LEU A 549 -2.77 -3.68 8.93
N LYS A 550 -3.14 -4.50 9.93
CA LYS A 550 -2.80 -4.25 11.34
C LYS A 550 -1.29 -4.28 11.61
N SER A 551 -0.54 -5.05 10.83
CA SER A 551 0.91 -5.25 10.99
C SER A 551 1.76 -4.54 9.95
N LEU A 552 1.15 -3.74 9.06
CA LEU A 552 1.77 -3.12 7.87
C LEU A 552 3.18 -2.58 8.13
N SER A 553 3.31 -1.64 9.07
CA SER A 553 4.58 -0.97 9.30
C SER A 553 5.63 -1.88 9.96
N ASN A 554 5.21 -2.91 10.68
CA ASN A 554 6.13 -3.91 11.25
C ASN A 554 6.62 -4.86 10.17
N ASP A 555 5.72 -5.31 9.29
CA ASP A 555 6.03 -6.19 8.17
C ASP A 555 7.00 -5.55 7.18
N ILE A 556 6.80 -4.27 6.84
CA ILE A 556 7.72 -3.50 6.00
C ILE A 556 9.12 -3.49 6.61
N ASN A 557 9.22 -3.20 7.91
CA ASN A 557 10.52 -3.17 8.59
C ASN A 557 11.19 -4.56 8.62
N GLN A 558 10.43 -5.61 8.96
CA GLN A 558 10.92 -6.99 8.96
C GLN A 558 11.44 -7.38 7.59
N TYR A 559 10.71 -7.03 6.53
CA TYR A 559 11.14 -7.29 5.17
C TYR A 559 12.44 -6.60 4.81
N LYS A 560 12.59 -5.30 5.14
CA LYS A 560 13.81 -4.56 4.85
C LYS A 560 15.04 -5.19 5.52
N ILE A 561 14.88 -5.68 6.76
CA ILE A 561 15.92 -6.45 7.47
C ILE A 561 16.27 -7.72 6.67
N MET A 562 15.27 -8.54 6.32
CA MET A 562 15.47 -9.79 5.59
C MET A 562 16.11 -9.57 4.21
N TYR A 563 15.71 -8.50 3.50
CA TYR A 563 16.29 -8.12 2.23
C TYR A 563 17.75 -7.69 2.39
N ASN A 564 18.05 -6.89 3.42
CA ASN A 564 19.42 -6.47 3.70
C ASN A 564 20.31 -7.67 4.01
N ASP A 565 19.84 -8.62 4.81
CA ASP A 565 20.57 -9.86 5.09
C ASP A 565 20.83 -10.67 3.80
N PHE A 566 19.83 -10.79 2.93
CA PHE A 566 19.98 -11.47 1.63
C PHE A 566 21.05 -10.81 0.74
N ILE A 567 21.07 -9.48 0.67
CA ILE A 567 22.10 -8.74 -0.09
C ILE A 567 23.48 -8.90 0.57
N ARG A 568 23.55 -8.87 1.91
CA ARG A 568 24.81 -8.96 2.68
C ARG A 568 25.49 -10.32 2.61
N GLU A 569 24.74 -11.42 2.48
CA GLU A 569 25.30 -12.76 2.27
C GLU A 569 26.26 -12.82 1.06
N LYS A 570 26.23 -11.81 0.16
CA LYS A 570 27.09 -11.70 -1.03
C LYS A 570 28.41 -10.91 -0.82
N ASN A 571 28.84 -10.62 0.42
CA ASN A 571 30.20 -10.16 0.87
C ASN A 571 30.34 -8.75 1.51
N SER A 572 29.27 -8.06 1.93
CA SER A 572 29.40 -6.70 2.52
C SER A 572 29.26 -6.67 4.04
N LYS A 573 30.17 -5.95 4.73
CA LYS A 573 30.03 -5.59 6.15
C LYS A 573 28.85 -4.60 6.33
N PRO A 574 28.21 -4.54 7.52
CA PRO A 574 27.21 -3.51 7.81
C PRO A 574 27.80 -2.10 7.66
N THR A 575 27.01 -1.20 7.09
CA THR A 575 27.31 0.22 6.92
C THR A 575 26.63 1.07 7.99
N ILE A 576 27.03 2.33 8.12
CA ILE A 576 26.36 3.25 9.06
C ILE A 576 24.87 3.43 8.74
N ASN A 577 24.51 3.44 7.45
CA ASN A 577 23.12 3.53 7.01
C ASN A 577 22.29 2.32 7.46
N ASP A 578 22.88 1.13 7.53
CA ASP A 578 22.19 -0.06 8.04
C ASP A 578 21.80 0.09 9.52
N PHE A 579 22.65 0.75 10.33
CA PHE A 579 22.34 1.02 11.73
C PHE A 579 21.37 2.21 11.90
N ILE A 580 21.49 3.23 11.06
CA ILE A 580 20.55 4.38 11.02
C ILE A 580 19.14 3.90 10.68
N ASN A 581 19.02 3.05 9.66
CA ASN A 581 17.74 2.52 9.18
C ASN A 581 17.23 1.32 9.99
N GLU A 582 17.92 0.94 11.07
CA GLU A 582 17.53 -0.17 11.95
C GLU A 582 17.45 -1.53 11.24
N LEU A 583 18.30 -1.71 10.22
CA LEU A 583 18.37 -2.94 9.42
C LEU A 583 19.35 -3.97 10.01
N VAL A 584 20.30 -3.53 10.84
CA VAL A 584 21.31 -4.37 11.49
C VAL A 584 21.49 -3.93 12.93
N GLU A 585 21.76 -4.90 13.79
CA GLU A 585 22.06 -4.70 15.21
C GLU A 585 23.51 -5.10 15.49
N ASN A 586 24.16 -4.35 16.36
CA ASN A 586 25.48 -4.67 16.87
C ASN A 586 25.63 -4.13 18.28
N ASP A 587 25.30 -4.95 19.27
CA ASP A 587 25.35 -4.55 20.69
C ASP A 587 26.79 -4.32 21.19
N VAL A 588 27.81 -4.74 20.44
CA VAL A 588 29.22 -4.46 20.75
C VAL A 588 29.58 -3.01 20.39
N ILE A 589 29.16 -2.55 19.20
CA ILE A 589 29.45 -1.19 18.71
C ILE A 589 28.42 -0.18 19.23
N TYR A 590 27.15 -0.57 19.29
CA TYR A 590 26.01 0.27 19.68
C TYR A 590 25.17 -0.42 20.76
N PRO A 591 25.68 -0.58 22.00
CA PRO A 591 24.95 -1.21 23.09
C PRO A 591 23.66 -0.47 23.41
N PHE A 592 22.59 -1.22 23.70
CA PHE A 592 21.26 -0.69 24.04
C PHE A 592 20.62 0.19 22.96
N LEU A 593 21.12 0.14 21.72
CA LEU A 593 20.56 0.91 20.60
C LEU A 593 19.07 0.64 20.43
N LYS A 594 18.55 -0.57 20.69
CA LYS A 594 17.10 -0.87 20.67
C LYS A 594 16.24 0.04 21.56
N PHE A 595 16.76 0.46 22.71
CA PHE A 595 16.03 1.35 23.63
C PHE A 595 16.04 2.81 23.15
N PHE A 596 17.08 3.18 22.40
CA PHE A 596 17.24 4.48 21.78
C PHE A 596 16.63 4.56 20.39
N ASN A 597 16.54 3.44 19.68
CA ASN A 597 15.80 3.33 18.44
C ASN A 597 14.43 3.94 18.66
N VAL A 598 13.87 4.44 17.57
CA VAL A 598 12.52 4.92 17.62
C VAL A 598 11.67 3.67 17.86
N THR A 599 11.47 3.33 19.14
CA THR A 599 10.21 2.74 19.56
C THR A 599 9.18 3.57 18.82
N LYS A 600 8.49 2.97 17.86
CA LYS A 600 7.27 3.56 17.29
C LYS A 600 6.28 3.98 18.40
N GLY A 601 6.54 3.63 19.66
CA GLY A 601 6.05 4.35 20.82
C GLY A 601 6.74 5.71 21.02
N GLY A 602 6.07 6.77 20.56
CA GLY A 602 6.35 8.14 21.02
C GLY A 602 6.12 9.25 20.00
N ASN A 603 5.94 8.94 18.72
CA ASN A 603 5.71 9.95 17.70
C ASN A 603 4.23 10.01 17.37
N ILE A 604 3.62 11.13 17.77
CA ILE A 604 2.42 11.74 17.17
C ILE A 604 1.93 10.92 15.99
N VAL A 605 0.88 10.12 16.20
CA VAL A 605 0.09 9.69 15.05
C VAL A 605 -0.36 11.00 14.41
N ASP A 606 0.19 11.33 13.23
CA ASP A 606 -0.29 12.47 12.46
C ASP A 606 -1.82 12.35 12.41
N VAL A 607 -2.56 13.45 12.45
CA VAL A 607 -4.02 13.37 12.28
C VAL A 607 -4.34 12.57 11.02
N GLU A 608 -3.49 12.67 9.99
CA GLU A 608 -3.57 11.83 8.79
C GLU A 608 -3.22 10.35 9.03
N GLU A 609 -2.17 10.02 9.76
CA GLU A 609 -1.86 8.62 10.11
C GLU A 609 -2.97 8.00 10.97
N PHE A 610 -3.60 8.78 11.85
CA PHE A 610 -4.72 8.36 12.69
C PHE A 610 -5.95 8.19 11.83
N ARG A 611 -6.25 9.16 10.95
CA ARG A 611 -7.34 9.07 9.97
C ARG A 611 -7.18 7.79 9.14
N THR A 612 -5.99 7.50 8.65
CA THR A 612 -5.73 6.30 7.86
C THR A 612 -5.85 5.02 8.67
N ILE A 613 -5.21 4.91 9.84
CA ILE A 613 -5.34 3.72 10.70
C ILE A 613 -6.81 3.51 11.07
N PHE A 614 -7.53 4.60 11.36
CA PHE A 614 -8.96 4.58 11.61
C PHE A 614 -9.76 4.11 10.40
N HIS A 615 -9.45 4.60 9.19
CA HIS A 615 -10.08 4.18 7.93
C HIS A 615 -9.85 2.70 7.61
N LEU A 616 -8.65 2.22 7.89
CA LEU A 616 -8.22 0.84 7.67
C LEU A 616 -8.73 -0.10 8.78
N THR A 617 -9.27 0.44 9.88
CA THR A 617 -9.80 -0.37 10.97
C THR A 617 -11.11 -1.04 10.54
N PRO A 618 -11.20 -2.38 10.60
CA PRO A 618 -12.42 -3.10 10.26
C PRO A 618 -13.58 -2.64 11.14
N HIS A 619 -14.74 -2.40 10.54
CA HIS A 619 -15.97 -2.00 11.24
C HIS A 619 -15.81 -0.74 12.11
N ASN A 620 -14.96 0.20 11.70
CA ASN A 620 -14.71 1.45 12.45
C ASN A 620 -15.99 2.27 12.74
N ASP A 621 -16.99 2.17 11.88
CA ASP A 621 -18.31 2.76 12.00
C ASP A 621 -19.11 2.19 13.18
N ILE A 622 -18.90 0.91 13.49
CA ILE A 622 -19.53 0.21 14.62
C ILE A 622 -18.70 0.36 15.90
N ILE A 623 -17.38 0.20 15.79
CA ILE A 623 -16.47 0.18 16.95
C ILE A 623 -16.24 1.60 17.50
N TYR A 624 -16.21 2.60 16.62
CA TYR A 624 -15.92 4.00 16.97
C TYR A 624 -16.93 4.97 16.36
N PRO A 625 -18.23 4.85 16.69
CA PRO A 625 -19.29 5.62 16.04
C PRO A 625 -19.14 7.13 16.26
N VAL A 626 -18.67 7.56 17.43
CA VAL A 626 -18.43 8.98 17.76
C VAL A 626 -17.26 9.54 16.96
N THR A 627 -16.15 8.80 16.87
CA THR A 627 -14.98 9.21 16.09
C THR A 627 -15.32 9.31 14.60
N ASN A 628 -16.11 8.34 14.08
CA ASN A 628 -16.56 8.36 12.69
C ASN A 628 -17.52 9.53 12.42
N PHE A 629 -18.41 9.84 13.36
CA PHE A 629 -19.30 11.00 13.30
C PHE A 629 -18.52 12.32 13.26
N ILE A 630 -17.56 12.51 14.16
CA ILE A 630 -16.70 13.69 14.21
C ILE A 630 -15.93 13.82 12.89
N ARG A 631 -15.35 12.72 12.40
CA ARG A 631 -14.57 12.70 11.16
C ARG A 631 -15.39 13.15 9.95
N ASN A 632 -16.58 12.57 9.76
CA ASN A 632 -17.46 12.89 8.63
C ASN A 632 -17.91 14.36 8.61
N ARG A 633 -17.73 15.07 9.72
CA ARG A 633 -18.12 16.47 9.91
C ARG A 633 -16.93 17.34 10.31
N LEU A 634 -15.69 16.90 10.09
CA LEU A 634 -14.50 17.65 10.54
C LEU A 634 -14.46 19.06 9.96
N GLU A 635 -14.75 19.23 8.67
CA GLU A 635 -14.84 20.57 8.04
C GLU A 635 -15.98 21.41 8.65
N GLU A 636 -17.13 20.80 8.94
CA GLU A 636 -18.25 21.48 9.63
C GLU A 636 -17.89 21.87 11.07
N ILE A 637 -17.12 21.02 11.76
CA ILE A 637 -16.66 21.21 13.14
C ILE A 637 -15.54 22.25 13.20
N GLU A 638 -14.63 22.27 12.23
CA GLU A 638 -13.60 23.31 12.10
C GLU A 638 -14.23 24.69 11.93
N ASN A 639 -15.39 24.75 11.27
CA ASN A 639 -16.17 25.96 11.12
C ASN A 639 -16.84 26.45 12.44
N LEU A 640 -16.97 25.59 13.48
CA LEU A 640 -17.47 26.02 14.79
C LEU A 640 -16.55 27.05 15.46
N ASN A 641 -15.27 27.08 15.11
CA ASN A 641 -14.33 28.08 15.62
C ASN A 641 -14.70 29.52 15.19
N TYR A 642 -15.46 29.67 14.10
CA TYR A 642 -15.96 30.97 13.63
C TYR A 642 -17.29 31.38 14.25
N LEU A 643 -17.97 30.46 14.94
CA LEU A 643 -19.30 30.66 15.50
C LEU A 643 -19.28 31.64 16.68
N TYR A 644 -18.30 31.55 17.58
CA TYR A 644 -18.16 32.49 18.70
C TYR A 644 -17.85 33.94 18.24
N PRO A 645 -16.91 34.19 17.30
CA PRO A 645 -16.72 35.50 16.68
C PRO A 645 -17.99 36.07 16.02
N LEU A 646 -18.76 35.24 15.32
CA LEU A 646 -20.02 35.63 14.68
C LEU A 646 -21.09 35.99 15.71
N MET A 647 -21.25 35.17 16.76
CA MET A 647 -22.17 35.43 17.86
C MET A 647 -21.83 36.73 18.61
N LYS A 648 -20.54 37.00 18.81
CA LYS A 648 -20.05 38.23 19.46
C LYS A 648 -20.32 39.48 18.60
N ARG A 649 -20.30 39.36 17.27
CA ARG A 649 -20.70 40.46 16.37
C ARG A 649 -22.22 40.67 16.38
N SER A 650 -23.02 39.59 16.44
CA SER A 650 -24.48 39.71 16.51
C SER A 650 -25.01 40.19 17.86
N SER A 651 -24.25 40.07 18.95
CA SER A 651 -24.60 40.64 20.26
C SER A 651 -24.21 42.13 20.41
N ILE A 652 -23.62 42.74 19.37
CA ILE A 652 -23.27 44.16 19.30
C ILE A 652 -24.22 44.91 18.33
N MET A 653 -25.24 44.23 17.77
CA MET A 653 -26.33 44.87 17.04
C MET A 653 -27.52 45.18 17.95
#